data_AF-A0A7K9V121-F1
#
_entry.id   AF-A0A7K9V121-F1
#
_cell.length_a   1.000
_cell.length_b   1.000
_cell.length_c   1.000
_cell.angle_alpha   90.00
_cell.angle_beta   90.00
_cell.angle_gamma   90.00
#
_symmetry.space_group_name_H-M   'P 1'
#
loop_
_entity.id
_entity.type
_entity.pdbx_description
1 polymer ?
#
loop_
_entity_poly.entity_id
_entity_poly.type
_entity_poly.pdbx_seq_one_letter_code
_entity_poly.pdbx_strand_id
1 'polypeptide(L)'
;FSISTYHKIWTNAQKDLDVQLQTEREQFLQPEKDREKVFKMLASSYIKYMQIFRNLEKAHDHLVHQQKRAVIRQVLEGVIGRILEMKKEMVALENSEFHYIDNILEDLKLLPEDIEIPIPRYFIKENLEVLQQREKVLDEILFNAGLQTQKPVKAMTFEEAIKMIQVAERARQGRRRAIFMKQIYLEEKTKRQTKLQVEAGPNPDDAATCIQKVWRGYIQHKKTEKMREEEMIFLGMSLPPHLKARRSSQMHAKQVNALQGEVQEKNEEVFIKDKLRETEGLDIKETLEDQIDQCFIECRHIIGRFPDYPTEEAGGSAALFSQKTPEQVAAELAAKREMALQKQSQKGEKEKGKEKPKEKKTQKTGKKEEDEGWKMAPSNFLSIMEEGSSQYKAVWQNRDEGWDFLQDHDPELIKEEKREEVEEEIRVQVDQLMQQKLENLRLAVDGEKSGKPKKGRKSEKVITASCKNSGNLMMSLVCRTIDSLYKELVEEGVLIKAKTVNLADYVGEYSYLGTTLRQVDIEPMPSLADVRQLIALYGILPLGSQTVHEKAPLVKALLLAGPTGVGKKMLVHAICTETGANLFNLSASNIAGKYPGQNGLQMMLHMVLKVAKQLQPSVVWIGDTEKTFYKAVPKAEEQMNPKRLEKILPKFLKALKAQDRVLLVGTTSRPFDANLKPFCKVYQKIILIPRPDYASRFVLWKHVILQNGGVITNLLDISCLAKVSDGFTQGHIVQVVQAVLSELRLLQMTRKPLRTAEFMTSLARQDPVYKEEEETFK
;
A
#
# COMPACT_ATOMS: atom_id res chain seq x y z
N PHE A 1 -18.53 -11.21 14.22
CA PHE A 1 -17.81 -12.31 13.57
C PHE A 1 -16.70 -12.76 14.50
N SER A 2 -16.50 -14.07 14.70
CA SER A 2 -15.53 -14.60 15.66
C SER A 2 -14.11 -14.64 15.08
N ILE A 3 -13.12 -14.36 15.92
CA ILE A 3 -11.67 -14.42 15.62
C ILE A 3 -11.26 -15.74 14.94
N SER A 4 -11.81 -16.87 15.40
CA SER A 4 -11.62 -18.20 14.80
C SER A 4 -11.93 -18.26 13.30
N THR A 5 -12.87 -17.43 12.82
CA THR A 5 -13.22 -17.37 11.40
C THR A 5 -12.06 -16.83 10.56
N TYR A 6 -11.34 -15.81 11.04
CA TYR A 6 -10.23 -15.21 10.30
C TYR A 6 -8.97 -16.08 10.33
N HIS A 7 -8.72 -16.80 11.42
CA HIS A 7 -7.69 -17.84 11.43
C HIS A 7 -8.00 -18.95 10.42
N LYS A 8 -9.26 -19.40 10.33
CA LYS A 8 -9.67 -20.37 9.30
C LYS A 8 -9.44 -19.84 7.89
N ILE A 9 -9.80 -18.58 7.62
CA ILE A 9 -9.54 -17.94 6.32
C ILE A 9 -8.05 -17.93 6.00
N TRP A 10 -7.19 -17.57 6.97
CA TRP A 10 -5.74 -17.61 6.78
C TRP A 10 -5.23 -19.04 6.51
N THR A 11 -5.67 -20.02 7.30
CA THR A 11 -5.25 -21.43 7.12
C THR A 11 -5.67 -21.99 5.76
N ASN A 12 -6.85 -21.61 5.27
CA ASN A 12 -7.33 -22.01 3.94
C ASN A 12 -6.52 -21.32 2.85
N ALA A 13 -6.29 -20.01 2.96
CA ALA A 13 -5.48 -19.27 2.00
C ALA A 13 -4.05 -19.83 1.90
N GLN A 14 -3.48 -20.28 3.01
CA GLN A 14 -2.15 -20.89 3.02
C GLN A 14 -2.13 -22.27 2.36
N LYS A 15 -3.17 -23.09 2.56
CA LYS A 15 -3.33 -24.37 1.85
C LYS A 15 -3.50 -24.16 0.35
N ASP A 16 -4.33 -23.21 -0.04
CA ASP A 16 -4.54 -22.85 -1.44
C ASP A 16 -3.22 -22.36 -2.07
N LEU A 17 -2.43 -21.60 -1.32
CA LEU A 17 -1.11 -21.15 -1.75
C LEU A 17 -0.13 -22.31 -1.95
N ASP A 18 -0.05 -23.25 -1.01
CA ASP A 18 0.82 -24.42 -1.14
C ASP A 18 0.47 -25.29 -2.34
N VAL A 19 -0.83 -25.51 -2.58
CA VAL A 19 -1.33 -26.23 -3.77
C VAL A 19 -0.94 -25.49 -5.04
N GLN A 20 -1.06 -24.16 -5.05
CA GLN A 20 -0.70 -23.36 -6.21
C GLN A 20 0.80 -23.38 -6.48
N LEU A 21 1.66 -23.27 -5.45
CA LEU A 21 3.11 -23.37 -5.58
C LEU A 21 3.56 -24.74 -6.12
N GLN A 22 2.92 -25.83 -5.69
CA GLN A 22 3.16 -27.17 -6.24
C GLN A 22 2.76 -27.24 -7.72
N THR A 23 1.58 -26.72 -8.04
CA THR A 23 1.07 -26.67 -9.42
C THR A 23 2.02 -25.89 -10.32
N GLU A 24 2.54 -24.74 -9.85
CA GLU A 24 3.49 -23.93 -10.61
C GLU A 24 4.81 -24.65 -10.89
N ARG A 25 5.34 -25.38 -9.89
CA ARG A 25 6.56 -26.20 -10.04
C ARG A 25 6.39 -27.28 -11.08
N GLU A 26 5.21 -27.89 -11.20
CA GLU A 26 4.95 -28.97 -12.15
C GLU A 26 4.64 -28.45 -13.56
N GLN A 27 3.81 -27.40 -13.66
CA GLN A 27 3.24 -26.94 -14.93
C GLN A 27 4.16 -25.97 -15.70
N PHE A 28 4.87 -25.06 -15.01
CA PHE A 28 5.68 -24.03 -15.71
C PHE A 28 7.07 -24.50 -16.15
N LEU A 29 7.48 -25.72 -15.79
CA LEU A 29 8.73 -26.32 -16.23
C LEU A 29 8.63 -26.96 -17.63
N GLN A 30 7.41 -27.28 -18.09
CA GLN A 30 7.20 -27.93 -19.37
C GLN A 30 7.07 -26.88 -20.49
N PRO A 31 7.92 -26.93 -21.54
CA PRO A 31 7.80 -26.01 -22.67
C PRO A 31 6.53 -26.31 -23.46
N GLU A 32 5.64 -25.34 -23.56
CA GLU A 32 4.34 -25.52 -24.21
C GLU A 32 4.28 -24.70 -25.50
N LYS A 33 3.78 -25.31 -26.59
CA LYS A 33 3.75 -24.69 -27.93
C LYS A 33 2.43 -23.99 -28.25
N ASP A 34 1.33 -24.41 -27.62
CA ASP A 34 -0.01 -23.90 -27.88
C ASP A 34 -0.27 -22.62 -27.09
N ARG A 35 -0.31 -21.47 -27.78
CA ARG A 35 -0.51 -20.15 -27.15
C ARG A 35 -1.82 -20.04 -26.34
N GLU A 36 -2.91 -20.63 -26.84
CA GLU A 36 -4.20 -20.59 -26.15
C GLU A 36 -4.20 -21.42 -24.85
N LYS A 37 -3.53 -22.58 -24.85
CA LYS A 37 -3.38 -23.40 -23.64
C LYS A 37 -2.53 -22.67 -22.62
N VAL A 38 -1.39 -22.11 -23.05
CA VAL A 38 -0.53 -21.27 -22.21
C VAL A 38 -1.32 -20.12 -21.60
N PHE A 39 -2.12 -19.42 -22.39
CA PHE A 39 -2.97 -18.33 -21.90
C PHE A 39 -3.99 -18.83 -20.87
N LYS A 40 -4.69 -19.93 -21.14
CA LYS A 40 -5.65 -20.53 -20.19
C LYS A 40 -4.97 -20.95 -18.89
N MET A 41 -3.77 -21.53 -18.95
CA MET A 41 -2.98 -21.88 -17.76
C MET A 41 -2.62 -20.63 -16.95
N LEU A 42 -2.06 -19.60 -17.60
CA LEU A 42 -1.69 -18.34 -16.97
C LEU A 42 -2.89 -17.62 -16.36
N ALA A 43 -4.00 -17.49 -17.10
CA ALA A 43 -5.22 -16.85 -16.62
C ALA A 43 -5.83 -17.61 -15.42
N SER A 44 -5.82 -18.95 -15.44
CA SER A 44 -6.31 -19.75 -14.32
C SER A 44 -5.46 -19.57 -13.06
N SER A 45 -4.13 -19.56 -13.22
CA SER A 45 -3.19 -19.33 -12.12
C SER A 45 -3.26 -17.89 -11.60
N TYR A 46 -3.46 -16.91 -12.49
CA TYR A 46 -3.69 -15.50 -12.14
C TYR A 46 -4.94 -15.36 -11.25
N ILE A 47 -6.06 -15.97 -11.65
CA ILE A 47 -7.31 -15.95 -10.87
C ILE A 47 -7.11 -16.59 -9.49
N LYS A 48 -6.44 -17.75 -9.42
CA LYS A 48 -6.17 -18.42 -8.14
C LYS A 48 -5.35 -17.54 -7.20
N TYR A 49 -4.30 -16.89 -7.71
CA TYR A 49 -3.53 -15.95 -6.90
C TYR A 49 -4.34 -14.74 -6.43
N MET A 50 -5.30 -14.26 -7.22
CA MET A 50 -6.20 -13.18 -6.81
C MET A 50 -7.16 -13.61 -5.70
N GLN A 51 -7.65 -14.86 -5.72
CA GLN A 51 -8.46 -15.42 -4.64
C GLN A 51 -7.64 -15.55 -3.35
N ILE A 52 -6.41 -16.07 -3.44
CA ILE A 52 -5.48 -16.16 -2.31
C ILE A 52 -5.21 -14.75 -1.76
N PHE A 53 -4.90 -13.80 -2.63
CA PHE A 53 -4.67 -12.39 -2.27
C PHE A 53 -5.84 -11.79 -1.49
N ARG A 54 -7.08 -11.98 -1.96
CA ARG A 54 -8.29 -11.52 -1.27
C ARG A 54 -8.48 -12.15 0.10
N ASN A 55 -8.22 -13.43 0.24
CA ASN A 55 -8.36 -14.13 1.50
C ASN A 55 -7.28 -13.70 2.50
N LEU A 56 -6.03 -13.51 2.03
CA LEU A 56 -4.93 -12.98 2.83
C LEU A 56 -5.16 -11.53 3.26
N GLU A 57 -5.67 -10.66 2.38
CA GLU A 57 -6.01 -9.28 2.73
C GLU A 57 -7.12 -9.22 3.79
N LYS A 58 -8.19 -10.01 3.61
CA LYS A 58 -9.27 -10.13 4.60
C LYS A 58 -8.74 -10.64 5.95
N ALA A 59 -7.84 -11.62 5.94
CA ALA A 59 -7.21 -12.11 7.17
C ALA A 59 -6.34 -11.04 7.82
N HIS A 60 -5.47 -10.37 7.05
CA HIS A 60 -4.59 -9.31 7.53
C HIS A 60 -5.37 -8.15 8.17
N ASP A 61 -6.47 -7.71 7.55
CA ASP A 61 -7.25 -6.55 8.02
C ASP A 61 -8.02 -6.83 9.32
N HIS A 62 -8.43 -8.08 9.56
CA HIS A 62 -9.27 -8.44 10.71
C HIS A 62 -8.51 -9.11 11.86
N LEU A 63 -7.28 -9.56 11.63
CA LEU A 63 -6.39 -10.00 12.70
C LEU A 63 -5.79 -8.77 13.39
N VAL A 64 -5.68 -8.83 14.71
CA VAL A 64 -5.07 -7.80 15.58
C VAL A 64 -3.64 -8.20 15.93
N HIS A 65 -3.38 -9.50 16.14
CA HIS A 65 -2.07 -10.04 16.50
C HIS A 65 -0.95 -9.60 15.53
N GLN A 66 0.07 -8.89 16.04
CA GLN A 66 1.09 -8.24 15.21
C GLN A 66 2.01 -9.21 14.46
N GLN A 67 2.56 -10.23 15.13
CA GLN A 67 3.49 -11.19 14.47
C GLN A 67 2.81 -11.95 13.32
N LYS A 68 1.57 -12.41 13.51
CA LYS A 68 0.77 -13.03 12.44
C LYS A 68 0.58 -12.10 11.26
N ARG A 69 0.30 -10.82 11.52
CA ARG A 69 0.17 -9.82 10.46
C ARG A 69 1.47 -9.60 9.72
N ALA A 70 2.62 -9.62 10.39
CA ALA A 70 3.92 -9.52 9.76
C ALA A 70 4.16 -10.69 8.78
N VAL A 71 3.89 -11.93 9.20
CA VAL A 71 4.00 -13.12 8.33
C VAL A 71 3.01 -13.05 7.16
N ILE A 72 1.74 -12.72 7.42
CA ILE A 72 0.72 -12.57 6.38
C ILE A 72 1.13 -11.48 5.39
N ARG A 73 1.68 -10.36 5.88
CA ARG A 73 2.15 -9.26 5.04
C ARG A 73 3.28 -9.71 4.12
N GLN A 74 4.29 -10.42 4.63
CA GLN A 74 5.38 -10.94 3.80
C GLN A 74 4.85 -11.83 2.67
N VAL A 75 3.93 -12.75 2.98
CA VAL A 75 3.29 -13.62 1.98
C VAL A 75 2.45 -12.80 0.99
N LEU A 76 1.68 -11.82 1.48
CA LEU A 76 0.82 -10.96 0.67
C LEU A 76 1.64 -10.12 -0.32
N GLU A 77 2.77 -9.56 0.11
CA GLU A 77 3.72 -8.85 -0.78
C GLU A 77 4.32 -9.78 -1.85
N GLY A 78 4.63 -11.02 -1.48
CA GLY A 78 5.02 -12.08 -2.42
C GLY A 78 3.96 -12.35 -3.48
N VAL A 79 2.70 -12.56 -3.05
CA VAL A 79 1.56 -12.81 -3.94
C VAL A 79 1.30 -11.62 -4.85
N ILE A 80 1.36 -10.37 -4.35
CA ILE A 80 1.25 -9.17 -5.19
C ILE A 80 2.30 -9.18 -6.30
N GLY A 81 3.56 -9.43 -5.94
CA GLY A 81 4.66 -9.50 -6.89
C GLY A 81 4.42 -10.55 -7.98
N ARG A 82 3.95 -11.74 -7.59
CA ARG A 82 3.61 -12.82 -8.53
C ARG A 82 2.45 -12.45 -9.46
N ILE A 83 1.40 -11.81 -8.96
CA ILE A 83 0.28 -11.31 -9.77
C ILE A 83 0.78 -10.33 -10.84
N LEU A 84 1.72 -9.44 -10.51
CA LEU A 84 2.30 -8.49 -11.45
C LEU A 84 3.20 -9.17 -12.50
N GLU A 85 3.99 -10.16 -12.10
CA GLU A 85 4.78 -10.99 -13.03
C GLU A 85 3.87 -11.74 -14.02
N MET A 86 2.84 -12.42 -13.51
CA MET A 86 1.88 -13.15 -14.34
C MET A 86 1.15 -12.22 -15.30
N LYS A 87 0.70 -11.05 -14.82
CA LYS A 87 0.07 -10.04 -15.68
C LYS A 87 1.03 -9.61 -16.79
N LYS A 88 2.32 -9.40 -16.48
CA LYS A 88 3.32 -9.03 -17.50
C LYS A 88 3.48 -10.10 -18.56
N GLU A 89 3.49 -11.37 -18.18
CA GLU A 89 3.58 -12.49 -19.13
C GLU A 89 2.33 -12.61 -19.99
N MET A 90 1.14 -12.44 -19.41
CA MET A 90 -0.11 -12.37 -20.18
C MET A 90 -0.08 -11.25 -21.22
N VAL A 91 0.37 -10.05 -20.82
CA VAL A 91 0.56 -8.91 -21.73
C VAL A 91 1.57 -9.23 -22.84
N ALA A 92 2.65 -9.94 -22.52
CA ALA A 92 3.67 -10.33 -23.50
C ALA A 92 3.16 -11.37 -24.51
N LEU A 93 2.21 -12.21 -24.11
CA LEU A 93 1.59 -13.21 -24.99
C LEU A 93 0.55 -12.62 -25.94
N GLU A 94 -0.36 -11.79 -25.44
CA GLU A 94 -1.45 -11.20 -26.23
C GLU A 94 -1.10 -9.85 -26.87
N ASN A 95 0.00 -9.21 -26.46
CA ASN A 95 0.36 -7.82 -26.81
C ASN A 95 -0.73 -6.78 -26.48
N SER A 96 -1.59 -7.08 -25.49
CA SER A 96 -2.64 -6.18 -25.00
C SER A 96 -2.56 -6.03 -23.49
N GLU A 97 -2.90 -4.85 -22.96
CA GLU A 97 -3.05 -4.65 -21.51
C GLU A 97 -4.40 -5.22 -21.02
N PHE A 98 -5.39 -5.28 -21.91
CA PHE A 98 -6.76 -5.72 -21.63
C PHE A 98 -6.94 -7.20 -21.99
N HIS A 99 -7.36 -7.98 -21.01
CA HIS A 99 -7.51 -9.43 -21.13
C HIS A 99 -8.91 -9.81 -20.69
N TYR A 100 -9.63 -10.55 -21.54
CA TYR A 100 -11.00 -10.98 -21.28
C TYR A 100 -10.97 -12.45 -20.85
N ILE A 101 -11.43 -12.71 -19.64
CA ILE A 101 -11.27 -14.00 -18.95
C ILE A 101 -12.65 -14.66 -18.71
N ASP A 102 -13.71 -14.10 -19.29
CA ASP A 102 -15.12 -14.43 -19.07
C ASP A 102 -15.41 -15.94 -19.10
N ASN A 103 -14.93 -16.65 -20.13
CA ASN A 103 -15.11 -18.10 -20.27
C ASN A 103 -14.46 -18.90 -19.14
N ILE A 104 -13.28 -18.46 -18.67
CA ILE A 104 -12.54 -19.13 -17.58
C ILE A 104 -13.24 -18.86 -16.25
N LEU A 105 -13.87 -17.70 -16.09
CA LEU A 105 -14.68 -17.39 -14.91
C LEU A 105 -15.95 -18.22 -14.85
N GLU A 106 -16.59 -18.41 -16.00
CA GLU A 106 -17.73 -19.32 -16.12
C GLU A 106 -17.32 -20.77 -15.79
N ASP A 107 -16.21 -21.25 -16.35
CA ASP A 107 -15.63 -22.57 -16.05
C ASP A 107 -15.37 -22.75 -14.53
N LEU A 108 -14.88 -21.70 -13.87
CA LEU A 108 -14.57 -21.70 -12.43
C LEU A 108 -15.76 -21.34 -11.53
N LYS A 109 -16.91 -20.99 -12.10
CA LYS A 109 -18.13 -20.52 -11.38
C LYS A 109 -17.85 -19.31 -10.47
N LEU A 110 -17.05 -18.37 -10.95
CA LEU A 110 -16.69 -17.15 -10.23
C LEU A 110 -17.40 -15.93 -10.80
N LEU A 111 -17.66 -14.94 -9.93
CA LEU A 111 -18.20 -13.66 -10.35
C LEU A 111 -17.05 -12.71 -10.73
N PRO A 112 -17.24 -11.74 -11.64
CA PRO A 112 -16.21 -10.72 -11.91
C PRO A 112 -15.85 -9.88 -10.69
N GLU A 113 -16.81 -9.69 -9.78
CA GLU A 113 -16.59 -9.09 -8.47
C GLU A 113 -15.61 -9.89 -7.61
N ASP A 114 -15.30 -11.16 -7.92
CA ASP A 114 -14.33 -12.00 -7.21
C ASP A 114 -12.88 -11.77 -7.65
N ILE A 115 -12.68 -11.06 -8.75
CA ILE A 115 -11.38 -10.83 -9.40
C ILE A 115 -10.95 -9.37 -9.25
N GLU A 116 -11.84 -8.47 -8.84
CA GLU A 116 -11.42 -7.09 -8.56
C GLU A 116 -10.28 -7.08 -7.53
N ILE A 117 -9.26 -6.26 -7.73
CA ILE A 117 -8.09 -6.26 -6.87
C ILE A 117 -8.41 -5.43 -5.63
N PRO A 118 -8.54 -6.02 -4.42
CA PRO A 118 -8.68 -5.22 -3.22
C PRO A 118 -7.41 -4.42 -2.99
N ILE A 119 -7.56 -3.16 -2.60
CA ILE A 119 -6.43 -2.32 -2.20
C ILE A 119 -6.10 -2.66 -0.75
N PRO A 120 -4.87 -3.12 -0.45
CA PRO A 120 -4.51 -3.47 0.92
C PRO A 120 -4.60 -2.27 1.85
N ARG A 121 -5.43 -2.37 2.89
CA ARG A 121 -5.68 -1.26 3.82
C ARG A 121 -4.47 -0.84 4.65
N TYR A 122 -3.47 -1.73 4.78
CA TYR A 122 -2.25 -1.46 5.54
C TYR A 122 -1.38 -0.36 4.93
N PHE A 123 -1.50 -0.09 3.63
CA PHE A 123 -0.79 1.01 2.95
C PHE A 123 -1.02 2.35 3.66
N ILE A 124 -2.26 2.61 4.07
CA ILE A 124 -2.64 3.84 4.77
C ILE A 124 -2.61 3.65 6.29
N LYS A 125 -3.15 2.54 6.81
CA LYS A 125 -3.33 2.34 8.26
C LYS A 125 -2.03 2.45 9.05
N GLU A 126 -0.94 1.86 8.56
CA GLU A 126 0.35 1.86 9.27
C GLU A 126 1.00 3.24 9.32
N ASN A 127 0.77 4.08 8.32
CA ASN A 127 1.37 5.42 8.21
C ASN A 127 0.38 6.54 8.53
N LEU A 128 -0.78 6.23 9.10
CA LEU A 128 -1.91 7.15 9.19
C LEU A 128 -1.57 8.41 9.99
N GLU A 129 -0.85 8.27 11.10
CA GLU A 129 -0.41 9.42 11.91
C GLU A 129 0.54 10.34 11.14
N VAL A 130 1.52 9.75 10.46
CA VAL A 130 2.48 10.47 9.63
C VAL A 130 1.75 11.21 8.50
N LEU A 131 0.76 10.57 7.87
CA LEU A 131 -0.06 11.17 6.82
C LEU A 131 -0.92 12.33 7.36
N GLN A 132 -1.52 12.18 8.54
CA GLN A 132 -2.29 13.26 9.17
C GLN A 132 -1.41 14.45 9.56
N GLN A 133 -0.23 14.20 10.11
CA GLN A 133 0.73 15.27 10.44
C GLN A 133 1.15 16.02 9.18
N ARG A 134 1.47 15.30 8.09
CA ARG A 134 1.80 15.89 6.79
C ARG A 134 0.65 16.72 6.22
N GLU A 135 -0.59 16.22 6.31
CA GLU A 135 -1.77 16.96 5.85
C GLU A 135 -1.98 18.25 6.63
N LYS A 136 -1.79 18.23 7.95
CA LYS A 136 -1.85 19.44 8.79
C LYS A 136 -0.79 20.47 8.38
N VAL A 137 0.46 20.03 8.19
CA VAL A 137 1.55 20.90 7.74
C VAL A 137 1.25 21.51 6.37
N LEU A 138 0.71 20.72 5.44
CA LEU A 138 0.27 21.22 4.13
C LEU A 138 -0.84 22.26 4.25
N ASP A 139 -1.85 22.01 5.07
CA ASP A 139 -2.96 22.93 5.27
C ASP A 139 -2.50 24.24 5.92
N GLU A 140 -1.58 24.17 6.89
CA GLU A 140 -0.96 25.34 7.50
C GLU A 140 -0.16 26.17 6.49
N ILE A 141 0.65 25.54 5.62
CA ILE A 141 1.42 26.24 4.60
C ILE A 141 0.47 26.88 3.56
N LEU A 142 -0.55 26.15 3.11
CA LEU A 142 -1.53 26.66 2.15
C LEU A 142 -2.37 27.82 2.73
N PHE A 143 -2.67 27.75 4.04
CA PHE A 143 -3.34 28.83 4.76
C PHE A 143 -2.46 30.08 4.84
N ASN A 144 -1.19 29.92 5.23
CA ASN A 144 -0.22 31.03 5.32
C ASN A 144 0.06 31.67 3.95
N ALA A 145 0.05 30.89 2.87
CA ALA A 145 0.20 31.38 1.49
C ALA A 145 -1.06 32.07 0.94
N GLY A 146 -2.18 32.07 1.67
CA GLY A 146 -3.45 32.69 1.24
C GLY A 146 -4.16 31.92 0.12
N LEU A 147 -3.77 30.67 -0.17
CA LEU A 147 -4.31 29.84 -1.25
C LEU A 147 -5.54 29.02 -0.82
N GLN A 148 -5.86 28.97 0.48
CA GLN A 148 -7.11 28.42 1.00
C GLN A 148 -7.94 29.51 1.70
N THR A 149 -9.18 29.70 1.26
CA THR A 149 -10.21 30.38 2.06
C THR A 149 -10.77 29.37 3.06
N GLN A 150 -11.10 29.83 4.28
CA GLN A 150 -11.76 29.00 5.28
C GLN A 150 -12.92 28.26 4.61
N LYS A 151 -12.95 26.92 4.69
CA LYS A 151 -14.18 26.19 4.35
C LYS A 151 -15.28 26.85 5.16
N PRO A 152 -16.37 27.35 4.55
CA PRO A 152 -17.46 27.93 5.30
C PRO A 152 -17.92 26.82 6.24
N VAL A 153 -17.70 27.01 7.54
CA VAL A 153 -18.31 26.16 8.55
C VAL A 153 -19.80 26.28 8.26
N LYS A 154 -20.41 25.20 7.76
CA LYS A 154 -21.86 25.15 7.57
C LYS A 154 -22.45 25.45 8.94
N ALA A 155 -22.92 26.68 9.13
CA ALA A 155 -23.60 27.08 10.35
C ALA A 155 -24.74 26.10 10.53
N MET A 156 -24.80 25.44 11.69
CA MET A 156 -25.89 24.51 11.96
C MET A 156 -27.21 25.27 11.77
N THR A 157 -28.13 24.70 11.02
CA THR A 157 -29.41 25.38 10.83
C THR A 157 -30.15 25.43 12.17
N PHE A 158 -30.94 26.48 12.39
CA PHE A 158 -31.68 26.65 13.65
C PHE A 158 -32.58 25.44 13.95
N GLU A 159 -33.15 24.81 12.90
CA GLU A 159 -33.96 23.60 13.02
C GLU A 159 -33.15 22.37 13.45
N GLU A 160 -31.93 22.20 12.93
CA GLU A 160 -31.03 21.11 13.35
C GLU A 160 -30.58 21.29 14.81
N ALA A 161 -30.34 22.53 15.23
CA ALA A 161 -30.03 22.85 16.62
C ALA A 161 -31.19 22.50 17.55
N ILE A 162 -32.41 22.91 17.19
CA ILE A 162 -33.63 22.55 17.94
C ILE A 162 -33.79 21.03 18.00
N LYS A 163 -33.65 20.32 16.88
CA LYS A 163 -33.77 18.86 16.85
C LYS A 163 -32.74 18.19 17.76
N MET A 164 -31.48 18.61 17.73
CA MET A 164 -30.45 18.08 18.62
C MET A 164 -30.76 18.32 20.09
N ILE A 165 -31.17 19.53 20.46
CA ILE A 165 -31.53 19.87 21.84
C ILE A 165 -32.74 19.04 22.29
N GLN A 166 -33.76 18.90 21.43
CA GLN A 166 -34.94 18.09 21.73
C GLN A 166 -34.59 16.60 21.89
N VAL A 167 -33.71 16.05 21.06
CA VAL A 167 -33.24 14.66 21.18
C VAL A 167 -32.48 14.47 22.50
N ALA A 168 -31.59 15.40 22.84
CA ALA A 168 -30.85 15.36 24.10
C ALA A 168 -31.78 15.45 25.33
N GLU A 169 -32.79 16.31 25.30
CA GLU A 169 -33.73 16.46 26.41
C GLU A 169 -34.68 15.26 26.52
N ARG A 170 -35.16 14.71 25.40
CA ARG A 170 -35.92 13.44 25.41
C ARG A 170 -35.09 12.29 25.96
N ALA A 171 -33.80 12.21 25.62
CA ALA A 171 -32.89 11.20 26.16
C ALA A 171 -32.70 11.36 27.68
N ARG A 172 -32.54 12.60 28.16
CA ARG A 172 -32.46 12.91 29.59
C ARG A 172 -33.74 12.52 30.33
N GLN A 173 -34.91 12.86 29.78
CA GLN A 173 -36.20 12.47 30.34
C GLN A 173 -36.38 10.94 30.34
N GLY A 174 -35.97 10.25 29.28
CA GLY A 174 -35.98 8.80 29.19
C GLY A 174 -35.11 8.14 30.28
N ARG A 175 -33.90 8.65 30.53
CA ARG A 175 -33.04 8.20 31.63
C ARG A 175 -33.69 8.40 33.00
N ARG A 176 -34.29 9.58 33.24
CA ARG A 176 -35.02 9.88 34.49
C ARG A 176 -36.21 8.95 34.71
N ARG A 177 -37.05 8.74 33.68
CA ARG A 177 -38.19 7.82 33.75
C ARG A 177 -37.76 6.38 34.01
N ALA A 178 -36.66 5.92 33.40
CA ALA A 178 -36.13 4.58 33.64
C ALA A 178 -35.65 4.38 35.09
N ILE A 179 -34.98 5.38 35.68
CA ILE A 179 -34.58 5.35 37.10
C ILE A 179 -35.82 5.29 38.00
N PHE A 180 -36.82 6.14 37.75
CA PHE A 180 -38.05 6.18 38.52
C PHE A 180 -38.85 4.87 38.44
N MET A 181 -39.00 4.31 37.23
CA MET A 181 -39.68 3.02 37.04
C MET A 181 -38.92 1.86 37.69
N LYS A 182 -37.57 1.90 37.70
CA LYS A 182 -36.75 0.91 38.42
C LYS A 182 -36.99 0.97 39.92
N GLN A 183 -37.17 2.16 40.49
CA GLN A 183 -37.51 2.33 41.91
C GLN A 183 -38.89 1.74 42.23
N ILE A 184 -39.91 2.05 41.42
CA ILE A 184 -41.26 1.48 41.57
C ILE A 184 -41.21 -0.06 41.50
N TYR A 185 -40.47 -0.62 40.55
CA TYR A 185 -40.32 -2.07 40.43
C TYR A 185 -39.65 -2.70 41.66
N LEU A 186 -38.61 -2.06 42.21
CA LEU A 186 -37.95 -2.54 43.43
C LEU A 186 -38.88 -2.47 44.63
N GLU A 187 -39.66 -1.41 44.78
CA GLU A 187 -40.67 -1.29 45.83
C GLU A 187 -41.81 -2.30 45.69
N GLU A 188 -42.27 -2.59 44.48
CA GLU A 188 -43.22 -3.67 44.26
C GLU A 188 -42.60 -5.04 44.57
N LYS A 189 -41.34 -5.26 44.20
CA LYS A 189 -40.63 -6.51 44.50
C LYS A 189 -40.48 -6.71 46.01
N THR A 190 -40.15 -5.68 46.77
CA THR A 190 -40.06 -5.77 48.24
C THR A 190 -41.43 -6.00 48.88
N LYS A 191 -42.48 -5.30 48.42
CA LYS A 191 -43.89 -5.53 48.84
C LYS A 191 -44.38 -6.94 48.50
N ARG A 192 -43.93 -7.52 47.38
CA ARG A 192 -44.23 -8.89 46.97
C ARG A 192 -43.49 -9.92 47.83
N GLN A 193 -42.22 -9.67 48.17
CA GLN A 193 -41.44 -10.52 49.08
C GLN A 193 -42.04 -10.55 50.49
N THR A 194 -42.63 -9.45 50.96
CA THR A 194 -43.38 -9.42 52.23
C THR A 194 -44.71 -10.18 52.16
N LYS A 195 -45.40 -10.16 50.99
CA LYS A 195 -46.64 -10.95 50.79
C LYS A 195 -46.39 -12.45 50.61
N LEU A 196 -45.26 -12.85 50.02
CA LEU A 196 -44.87 -14.25 49.83
C LEU A 196 -44.43 -14.96 51.13
N GLN A 197 -44.26 -14.23 52.23
CA GLN A 197 -44.01 -14.82 53.55
C GLN A 197 -45.27 -15.40 54.23
N VAL A 198 -46.46 -15.31 53.62
CA VAL A 198 -47.74 -15.67 54.27
C VAL A 198 -48.49 -16.88 53.66
N GLU A 199 -48.04 -17.48 52.56
CA GLU A 199 -48.70 -18.70 52.05
C GLU A 199 -47.74 -19.88 51.85
N ALA A 200 -48.13 -21.00 52.47
CA ALA A 200 -47.38 -22.24 52.58
C ALA A 200 -47.88 -23.29 51.57
N GLY A 201 -46.93 -24.08 51.04
CA GLY A 201 -47.15 -25.43 50.51
C GLY A 201 -47.66 -25.52 49.05
N PRO A 202 -47.04 -26.35 48.18
CA PRO A 202 -47.38 -26.41 46.77
C PRO A 202 -48.59 -27.34 46.50
N ASN A 203 -49.69 -26.78 46.02
CA ASN A 203 -50.72 -27.52 45.29
C ASN A 203 -50.33 -27.58 43.78
N PRO A 204 -50.72 -28.61 43.00
CA PRO A 204 -50.35 -28.69 41.58
C PRO A 204 -50.92 -27.53 40.75
N ASP A 205 -52.06 -26.97 41.17
CA ASP A 205 -52.63 -25.76 40.58
C ASP A 205 -51.76 -24.52 40.86
N ASP A 206 -51.13 -24.44 42.02
CA ASP A 206 -50.20 -23.36 42.37
C ASP A 206 -48.94 -23.40 41.49
N ALA A 207 -48.42 -24.60 41.24
CA ALA A 207 -47.31 -24.82 40.31
C ALA A 207 -47.69 -24.43 38.87
N ALA A 208 -48.90 -24.79 38.41
CA ALA A 208 -49.42 -24.37 37.11
C ALA A 208 -49.57 -22.84 37.02
N THR A 209 -50.11 -22.18 38.04
CA THR A 209 -50.15 -20.71 38.08
C THR A 209 -48.76 -20.09 38.10
N CYS A 210 -47.78 -20.70 38.76
CA CYS A 210 -46.41 -20.20 38.78
C CYS A 210 -45.78 -20.24 37.38
N ILE A 211 -45.91 -21.38 36.67
CA ILE A 211 -45.43 -21.53 35.29
C ILE A 211 -46.15 -20.55 34.36
N GLN A 212 -47.48 -20.46 34.44
CA GLN A 212 -48.27 -19.52 33.63
C GLN A 212 -47.89 -18.06 33.92
N LYS A 213 -47.61 -17.72 35.18
CA LYS A 213 -47.19 -16.38 35.60
C LYS A 213 -45.80 -16.04 35.08
N VAL A 214 -44.84 -16.97 35.12
CA VAL A 214 -43.50 -16.78 34.54
C VAL A 214 -43.60 -16.60 33.02
N TRP A 215 -44.39 -17.43 32.34
CA TRP A 215 -44.58 -17.33 30.89
C TRP A 215 -45.29 -16.04 30.46
N ARG A 216 -46.38 -15.67 31.13
CA ARG A 216 -47.10 -14.39 30.89
C ARG A 216 -46.19 -13.19 31.19
N GLY A 217 -45.38 -13.27 32.24
CA GLY A 217 -44.36 -12.27 32.55
C GLY A 217 -43.31 -12.14 31.44
N TYR A 218 -42.75 -13.25 30.97
CA TYR A 218 -41.78 -13.27 29.87
C TYR A 218 -42.36 -12.67 28.58
N ILE A 219 -43.58 -13.07 28.19
CA ILE A 219 -44.27 -12.51 27.02
C ILE A 219 -44.47 -11.01 27.17
N GLN A 220 -44.94 -10.56 28.34
CA GLN A 220 -45.19 -9.14 28.59
C GLN A 220 -43.89 -8.33 28.60
N HIS A 221 -42.80 -8.88 29.14
CA HIS A 221 -41.46 -8.28 29.08
C HIS A 221 -41.00 -8.14 27.62
N LYS A 222 -41.08 -9.21 26.82
CA LYS A 222 -40.79 -9.17 25.36
C LYS A 222 -41.62 -8.13 24.63
N LYS A 223 -42.92 -8.03 24.93
CA LYS A 223 -43.82 -7.04 24.32
C LYS A 223 -43.45 -5.61 24.73
N THR A 224 -43.09 -5.41 25.99
CA THR A 224 -42.68 -4.10 26.53
C THR A 224 -41.33 -3.66 25.95
N GLU A 225 -40.38 -4.57 25.80
CA GLU A 225 -39.13 -4.30 25.10
C GLU A 225 -39.37 -3.89 23.65
N LYS A 226 -40.25 -4.62 22.93
CA LYS A 226 -40.60 -4.28 21.55
C LYS A 226 -41.26 -2.89 21.44
N MET A 227 -42.23 -2.59 22.31
CA MET A 227 -42.88 -1.26 22.33
C MET A 227 -41.87 -0.15 22.66
N ARG A 228 -40.95 -0.40 23.61
CA ARG A 228 -39.86 0.54 23.92
C ARG A 228 -38.94 0.75 22.72
N GLU A 229 -38.57 -0.30 22.00
CA GLU A 229 -37.76 -0.18 20.78
C GLU A 229 -38.48 0.61 19.69
N GLU A 230 -39.76 0.32 19.44
CA GLU A 230 -40.60 1.04 18.47
C GLU A 230 -40.73 2.52 18.82
N GLU A 231 -40.95 2.85 20.10
CA GLU A 231 -41.02 4.23 20.58
C GLU A 231 -39.66 4.94 20.45
N MET A 232 -38.56 4.24 20.78
CA MET A 232 -37.20 4.79 20.60
C MET A 232 -36.85 5.03 19.13
N ILE A 233 -37.36 4.20 18.21
CA ILE A 233 -37.23 4.41 16.76
C ILE A 233 -38.08 5.59 16.31
N PHE A 234 -39.34 5.65 16.73
CA PHE A 234 -40.26 6.73 16.40
C PHE A 234 -39.75 8.10 16.89
N LEU A 235 -39.20 8.17 18.10
CA LEU A 235 -38.61 9.38 18.67
C LEU A 235 -37.24 9.75 18.06
N GLY A 236 -36.70 8.93 17.16
CA GLY A 236 -35.42 9.15 16.49
C GLY A 236 -34.19 8.92 17.40
N MET A 237 -34.37 8.30 18.57
CA MET A 237 -33.29 8.03 19.53
C MET A 237 -32.56 6.71 19.25
N SER A 238 -33.18 5.83 18.47
CA SER A 238 -32.55 4.60 18.00
C SER A 238 -32.88 4.38 16.53
N LEU A 239 -31.94 3.83 15.76
CA LEU A 239 -32.19 3.55 14.36
C LEU A 239 -33.05 2.29 14.17
N PRO A 240 -33.86 2.22 13.11
CA PRO A 240 -34.54 1.00 12.68
C PRO A 240 -33.59 -0.21 12.61
N PRO A 241 -34.08 -1.44 12.82
CA PRO A 241 -33.24 -2.65 12.90
C PRO A 241 -32.34 -2.87 11.67
N HIS A 242 -32.85 -2.59 10.47
CA HIS A 242 -32.11 -2.72 9.22
C HIS A 242 -30.97 -1.71 9.09
N LEU A 243 -31.13 -0.49 9.61
CA LEU A 243 -30.07 0.52 9.67
C LEU A 243 -29.10 0.27 10.84
N LYS A 244 -29.59 -0.29 11.96
CA LYS A 244 -28.74 -0.76 13.06
C LYS A 244 -27.80 -1.87 12.61
N ALA A 245 -28.26 -2.85 11.83
CA ALA A 245 -27.41 -3.94 11.32
C ALA A 245 -26.26 -3.43 10.43
N ARG A 246 -26.54 -2.46 9.54
CA ARG A 246 -25.54 -1.80 8.69
C ARG A 246 -24.56 -0.94 9.50
N ARG A 247 -25.04 -0.32 10.59
CA ARG A 247 -24.20 0.50 11.46
C ARG A 247 -23.41 -0.35 12.45
N SER A 248 -23.92 -1.49 12.93
CA SER A 248 -23.21 -2.40 13.83
C SER A 248 -22.02 -3.06 13.15
N SER A 249 -22.12 -3.41 11.86
CA SER A 249 -20.96 -3.86 11.08
C SER A 249 -19.91 -2.75 10.92
N GLN A 250 -20.35 -1.51 10.66
CA GLN A 250 -19.45 -0.34 10.63
C GLN A 250 -18.84 -0.01 12.00
N MET A 251 -19.60 -0.14 13.09
CA MET A 251 -19.11 0.09 14.45
C MET A 251 -18.15 -1.02 14.87
N HIS A 252 -18.42 -2.28 14.52
CA HIS A 252 -17.45 -3.37 14.71
C HIS A 252 -16.16 -3.12 13.92
N ALA A 253 -16.24 -2.72 12.65
CA ALA A 253 -15.06 -2.36 11.87
C ALA A 253 -14.29 -1.19 12.51
N LYS A 254 -14.99 -0.17 13.01
CA LYS A 254 -14.38 0.94 13.74
C LYS A 254 -13.78 0.52 15.08
N GLN A 255 -14.42 -0.39 15.80
CA GLN A 255 -13.95 -0.90 17.10
C GLN A 255 -12.71 -1.79 16.92
N VAL A 256 -12.69 -2.63 15.89
CA VAL A 256 -11.48 -3.38 15.49
C VAL A 256 -10.36 -2.41 15.09
N ASN A 257 -10.66 -1.37 14.30
CA ASN A 257 -9.67 -0.35 13.95
C ASN A 257 -9.16 0.44 15.17
N ALA A 258 -10.01 0.72 16.16
CA ALA A 258 -9.62 1.42 17.39
C ALA A 258 -8.70 0.53 18.26
N LEU A 259 -9.08 -0.74 18.45
CA LEU A 259 -8.25 -1.72 19.15
C LEU A 259 -6.91 -1.94 18.42
N GLN A 260 -6.89 -1.94 17.09
CA GLN A 260 -5.66 -2.01 16.28
C GLN A 260 -4.74 -0.81 16.52
N GLY A 261 -5.28 0.41 16.62
CA GLY A 261 -4.50 1.62 16.91
C GLY A 261 -3.94 1.64 18.33
N GLU A 262 -4.74 1.24 19.32
CA GLU A 262 -4.31 1.17 20.73
C GLU A 262 -3.21 0.12 20.95
N VAL A 263 -3.21 -1.00 20.19
CA VAL A 263 -2.15 -2.02 20.26
C VAL A 263 -0.88 -1.59 19.51
N GLN A 264 -0.99 -0.69 18.51
CA GLN A 264 0.18 -0.12 17.82
C GLN A 264 0.93 0.94 18.64
N GLU A 265 0.25 1.65 19.54
CA GLU A 265 0.87 2.69 20.39
C GLU A 265 1.68 2.13 21.57
N LYS A 266 1.67 0.82 21.78
CA LYS A 266 2.40 0.25 22.91
C LYS A 266 3.86 0.02 22.54
N ASN A 267 4.72 0.82 23.16
CA ASN A 267 6.16 0.59 23.37
C ASN A 267 6.45 -0.73 24.13
N GLU A 268 5.65 -1.79 23.94
CA GLU A 268 5.77 -3.09 24.59
C GLU A 268 7.02 -3.84 24.12
N GLU A 269 7.41 -3.71 22.85
CA GLU A 269 8.70 -4.26 22.37
C GLU A 269 9.90 -3.60 23.05
N VAL A 270 9.88 -2.27 23.17
CA VAL A 270 10.93 -1.52 23.87
C VAL A 270 10.95 -1.92 25.35
N PHE A 271 9.77 -2.06 25.97
CA PHE A 271 9.64 -2.51 27.35
C PHE A 271 10.12 -3.95 27.57
N ILE A 272 9.87 -4.86 26.61
CA ILE A 272 10.37 -6.24 26.65
C ILE A 272 11.88 -6.26 26.44
N LYS A 273 12.42 -5.46 25.51
CA LYS A 273 13.86 -5.31 25.26
C LYS A 273 14.60 -4.77 26.50
N ASP A 274 14.05 -3.74 27.14
CA ASP A 274 14.62 -3.17 28.37
C ASP A 274 14.62 -4.21 29.51
N LYS A 275 13.51 -4.94 29.69
CA LYS A 275 13.44 -6.04 30.66
C LYS A 275 14.43 -7.16 30.37
N LEU A 276 14.61 -7.56 29.11
CA LEU A 276 15.59 -8.58 28.71
C LEU A 276 17.01 -8.12 29.02
N ARG A 277 17.34 -6.87 28.72
CA ARG A 277 18.64 -6.28 29.04
C ARG A 277 18.90 -6.28 30.56
N GLU A 278 17.87 -6.03 31.37
CA GLU A 278 17.97 -6.06 32.83
C GLU A 278 18.11 -7.48 33.39
N THR A 279 17.39 -8.47 32.85
CA THR A 279 17.37 -9.83 33.41
C THR A 279 18.46 -10.74 32.87
N GLU A 280 18.79 -10.63 31.58
CA GLU A 280 19.65 -11.58 30.86
C GLU A 280 20.91 -10.92 30.29
N GLY A 281 20.99 -9.58 30.29
CA GLY A 281 22.12 -8.86 29.72
C GLY A 281 23.45 -9.13 30.44
N LEU A 282 23.42 -9.42 31.74
CA LEU A 282 24.62 -9.81 32.48
C LEU A 282 25.08 -11.22 32.10
N ASP A 283 24.17 -12.18 32.03
CA ASP A 283 24.46 -13.57 31.65
C ASP A 283 24.98 -13.66 30.20
N ILE A 284 24.38 -12.90 29.27
CA ILE A 284 24.85 -12.79 27.87
C ILE A 284 26.26 -12.19 27.82
N LYS A 285 26.53 -11.17 28.64
CA LYS A 285 27.85 -10.55 28.71
C LYS A 285 28.92 -11.52 29.21
N GLU A 286 28.65 -12.24 30.29
CA GLU A 286 29.58 -13.23 30.86
C GLU A 286 29.86 -14.38 29.90
N THR A 287 28.82 -14.92 29.26
CA THR A 287 28.97 -16.01 28.27
C THR A 287 29.76 -15.58 27.04
N LEU A 288 29.54 -14.35 26.54
CA LEU A 288 30.35 -13.80 25.43
C LEU A 288 31.80 -13.55 25.84
N GLU A 289 32.05 -13.01 27.03
CA GLU A 289 33.41 -12.82 27.56
C GLU A 289 34.14 -14.17 27.66
N ASP A 290 33.49 -15.20 28.22
CA ASP A 290 34.05 -16.55 28.37
C ASP A 290 34.37 -17.20 27.01
N GLN A 291 33.48 -17.08 26.03
CA GLN A 291 33.70 -17.61 24.67
C GLN A 291 34.89 -16.93 23.98
N ILE A 292 35.01 -15.61 24.14
CA ILE A 292 36.11 -14.84 23.57
C ILE A 292 37.43 -15.18 24.27
N ASP A 293 37.44 -15.28 25.60
CA ASP A 293 38.60 -15.67 26.38
C ASP A 293 39.08 -17.10 26.04
N GLN A 294 38.16 -18.05 25.91
CA GLN A 294 38.46 -19.42 25.47
C GLN A 294 39.10 -19.43 24.08
N CYS A 295 38.52 -18.69 23.12
CA CYS A 295 39.09 -18.55 21.79
C CYS A 295 40.51 -17.96 21.84
N PHE A 296 40.77 -16.96 22.68
CA PHE A 296 42.11 -16.38 22.84
C PHE A 296 43.12 -17.34 23.47
N ILE A 297 42.70 -18.14 24.45
CA ILE A 297 43.53 -19.15 25.10
C ILE A 297 43.91 -20.23 24.09
N GLU A 298 42.95 -20.76 23.34
CA GLU A 298 43.20 -21.75 22.27
C GLU A 298 44.13 -21.18 21.18
N CYS A 299 43.90 -19.94 20.75
CA CYS A 299 44.80 -19.28 19.79
C CYS A 299 46.23 -19.11 20.34
N ARG A 300 46.39 -18.80 21.63
CA ARG A 300 47.71 -18.68 22.27
C ARG A 300 48.41 -20.04 22.35
N HIS A 301 47.69 -21.11 22.68
CA HIS A 301 48.26 -22.45 22.73
C HIS A 301 48.83 -22.90 21.38
N ILE A 302 48.22 -22.45 20.28
CA ILE A 302 48.64 -22.79 18.91
C ILE A 302 49.74 -21.84 18.40
N ILE A 303 49.64 -20.54 18.64
CA ILE A 303 50.48 -19.51 18.00
C ILE A 303 51.65 -19.06 18.91
N GLY A 304 51.57 -19.30 20.22
CA GLY A 304 52.54 -18.86 21.21
C GLY A 304 52.45 -17.37 21.60
N ARG A 305 51.56 -16.59 20.95
CA ARG A 305 51.31 -15.16 21.23
C ARG A 305 49.81 -14.84 21.13
N PHE A 306 49.34 -13.83 21.87
CA PHE A 306 47.96 -13.35 21.79
C PHE A 306 47.66 -12.67 20.44
N PRO A 307 46.63 -13.10 19.70
CA PRO A 307 46.17 -12.46 18.46
C PRO A 307 45.80 -10.98 18.63
N ASP A 308 45.81 -10.21 17.53
CA ASP A 308 45.25 -8.84 17.50
C ASP A 308 43.72 -8.90 17.40
N TYR A 309 43.02 -8.01 18.11
CA TYR A 309 41.57 -7.91 18.05
C TYR A 309 41.11 -7.38 16.68
N PRO A 310 40.11 -8.00 16.01
CA PRO A 310 39.60 -7.49 14.75
C PRO A 310 38.97 -6.09 14.91
N THR A 311 39.24 -5.18 13.96
CA THR A 311 38.68 -3.83 13.97
C THR A 311 37.16 -3.82 13.70
N GLU A 312 36.44 -2.80 14.18
CA GLU A 312 34.99 -2.64 14.02
C GLU A 312 34.51 -2.76 12.56
N GLU A 313 35.31 -2.31 11.59
CA GLU A 313 35.02 -2.40 10.14
C GLU A 313 35.08 -3.83 9.55
N ALA A 314 35.65 -4.80 10.29
CA ALA A 314 35.81 -6.19 9.88
C ALA A 314 34.87 -7.16 10.61
N GLY A 315 33.93 -6.66 11.42
CA GLY A 315 32.95 -7.47 12.14
C GLY A 315 33.33 -7.88 13.57
N GLY A 316 34.34 -7.23 14.19
CA GLY A 316 34.64 -7.41 15.63
C GLY A 316 34.85 -8.86 16.07
N SER A 317 34.29 -9.26 17.21
CA SER A 317 34.31 -10.67 17.68
C SER A 317 33.48 -11.63 16.82
N ALA A 318 32.49 -11.18 16.05
CA ALA A 318 31.70 -12.06 15.20
C ALA A 318 32.55 -12.75 14.11
N ALA A 319 33.63 -12.07 13.67
CA ALA A 319 34.62 -12.64 12.74
C ALA A 319 35.50 -13.74 13.36
N LEU A 320 35.58 -13.83 14.69
CA LEU A 320 36.26 -14.92 15.40
C LEU A 320 35.40 -16.20 15.41
N PHE A 321 34.07 -16.04 15.37
CA PHE A 321 33.10 -17.14 15.43
C PHE A 321 32.53 -17.55 14.07
N SER A 322 32.69 -16.73 13.02
CA SER A 322 32.32 -17.09 11.64
C SER A 322 33.31 -18.14 11.08
N GLN A 323 33.09 -19.40 11.45
CA GLN A 323 33.71 -20.63 10.92
C GLN A 323 35.00 -20.43 10.11
N LYS A 324 36.13 -20.28 10.81
CA LYS A 324 37.43 -20.68 10.26
C LYS A 324 38.07 -21.65 11.23
N THR A 325 38.31 -22.88 10.78
CA THR A 325 39.10 -23.85 11.55
C THR A 325 40.50 -23.28 11.81
N PRO A 326 41.15 -23.61 12.95
CA PRO A 326 42.49 -23.13 13.30
C PRO A 326 43.54 -23.35 12.20
N GLU A 327 43.33 -24.37 11.37
CA GLU A 327 44.18 -24.72 10.22
C GLU A 327 44.15 -23.68 9.08
N GLN A 328 43.03 -23.00 8.86
CA GLN A 328 42.91 -21.98 7.80
C GLN A 328 43.53 -20.64 8.20
N VAL A 329 43.52 -20.30 9.50
CA VAL A 329 44.19 -19.10 10.03
C VAL A 329 45.71 -19.28 10.03
N ALA A 330 46.20 -20.49 10.33
CA ALA A 330 47.60 -20.87 10.16
C ALA A 330 48.02 -20.81 8.68
N ALA A 331 47.15 -21.25 7.76
CA ALA A 331 47.38 -21.18 6.31
C ALA A 331 47.37 -19.74 5.76
N GLU A 332 46.49 -18.86 6.25
CA GLU A 332 46.50 -17.44 5.86
C GLU A 332 47.72 -16.68 6.39
N LEU A 333 48.19 -17.01 7.59
CA LEU A 333 49.43 -16.44 8.15
C LEU A 333 50.68 -17.00 7.46
N ALA A 334 50.67 -18.27 7.04
CA ALA A 334 51.69 -18.87 6.20
C ALA A 334 51.73 -18.23 4.80
N ALA A 335 50.57 -18.00 4.17
CA ALA A 335 50.45 -17.34 2.87
C ALA A 335 50.89 -15.86 2.93
N LYS A 336 50.59 -15.15 4.02
CA LYS A 336 51.09 -13.77 4.25
C LYS A 336 52.61 -13.74 4.47
N ARG A 337 53.19 -14.75 5.13
CA ARG A 337 54.66 -14.92 5.25
C ARG A 337 55.30 -15.26 3.91
N GLU A 338 54.69 -16.11 3.09
CA GLU A 338 55.17 -16.45 1.74
C GLU A 338 55.08 -15.26 0.77
N MET A 339 54.00 -14.47 0.80
CA MET A 339 53.90 -13.24 0.00
C MET A 339 54.88 -12.15 0.44
N ALA A 340 55.25 -12.10 1.73
CA ALA A 340 56.30 -11.21 2.24
C ALA A 340 57.71 -11.66 1.81
N LEU A 341 57.96 -12.98 1.76
CA LEU A 341 59.21 -13.57 1.28
C LEU A 341 59.36 -13.47 -0.26
N GLN A 342 58.27 -13.59 -1.02
CA GLN A 342 58.28 -13.44 -2.48
C GLN A 342 58.44 -11.97 -2.93
N LYS A 343 58.12 -10.98 -2.09
CA LYS A 343 58.42 -9.57 -2.35
C LYS A 343 59.90 -9.19 -2.14
N GLN A 344 60.72 -10.08 -1.58
CA GLN A 344 62.15 -9.87 -1.42
C GLN A 344 63.02 -10.58 -2.47
N SER A 345 62.44 -11.40 -3.36
CA SER A 345 63.19 -12.21 -4.34
C SER A 345 62.90 -11.91 -5.82
N GLN A 346 62.48 -10.68 -6.17
CA GLN A 346 62.48 -10.22 -7.56
C GLN A 346 63.12 -8.83 -7.72
N LYS A 347 64.45 -8.80 -7.82
CA LYS A 347 65.25 -7.73 -8.45
C LYS A 347 66.42 -8.36 -9.22
N GLY A 348 66.37 -8.24 -10.55
CA GLY A 348 67.37 -8.71 -11.52
C GLY A 348 66.92 -10.03 -12.19
N GLU A 349 66.78 -10.20 -13.51
CA GLU A 349 67.35 -9.51 -14.67
C GLU A 349 66.42 -9.63 -15.92
N LYS A 350 66.57 -8.66 -16.84
CA LYS A 350 66.09 -8.65 -18.25
C LYS A 350 66.92 -9.65 -19.10
N GLU A 351 66.60 -10.15 -20.30
CA GLU A 351 65.77 -9.69 -21.42
C GLU A 351 65.73 -10.79 -22.53
N LYS A 352 64.75 -10.65 -23.44
CA LYS A 352 64.68 -11.09 -24.86
C LYS A 352 64.16 -12.50 -25.24
N GLY A 353 63.11 -12.48 -26.07
CA GLY A 353 62.94 -13.44 -27.18
C GLY A 353 61.50 -13.82 -27.53
N LYS A 354 60.97 -13.26 -28.64
CA LYS A 354 59.66 -13.49 -29.31
C LYS A 354 59.24 -14.98 -29.41
N GLU A 355 57.95 -15.33 -29.35
CA GLU A 355 57.04 -15.39 -30.52
C GLU A 355 55.60 -15.72 -30.10
N LYS A 356 54.62 -15.19 -30.84
CA LYS A 356 53.18 -15.43 -30.71
C LYS A 356 52.78 -16.61 -31.61
N PRO A 357 51.72 -17.35 -31.24
CA PRO A 357 50.58 -17.39 -32.15
C PRO A 357 49.24 -17.08 -31.48
N LYS A 358 48.36 -16.54 -32.32
CA LYS A 358 47.00 -16.06 -32.06
C LYS A 358 46.06 -17.22 -31.69
N GLU A 359 45.36 -17.12 -30.58
CA GLU A 359 44.10 -17.84 -30.40
C GLU A 359 42.94 -17.06 -31.03
N LYS A 360 42.17 -17.85 -31.78
CA LYS A 360 41.05 -17.45 -32.63
C LYS A 360 39.86 -17.04 -31.77
N LYS A 361 39.23 -15.92 -32.16
CA LYS A 361 37.80 -15.69 -31.94
C LYS A 361 37.05 -16.91 -32.48
N THR A 362 36.47 -17.73 -31.61
CA THR A 362 35.40 -18.65 -32.01
C THR A 362 34.17 -17.83 -32.34
N GLN A 363 33.82 -17.91 -33.61
CA GLN A 363 32.60 -17.38 -34.20
C GLN A 363 31.39 -17.89 -33.43
N LYS A 364 30.45 -16.98 -33.19
CA LYS A 364 29.03 -17.32 -33.03
C LYS A 364 28.61 -18.14 -34.25
N THR A 365 28.64 -19.46 -34.12
CA THR A 365 27.86 -20.34 -34.97
C THR A 365 26.41 -20.15 -34.57
N GLY A 366 25.60 -19.66 -35.51
CA GLY A 366 24.16 -19.59 -35.36
C GLY A 366 23.63 -20.97 -35.01
N LYS A 367 23.16 -21.12 -33.76
CA LYS A 367 22.16 -22.13 -33.47
C LYS A 367 20.91 -21.70 -34.22
N LYS A 368 20.51 -22.54 -35.16
CA LYS A 368 19.14 -22.58 -35.67
C LYS A 368 18.22 -22.51 -34.44
N GLU A 369 17.34 -21.52 -34.44
CA GLU A 369 16.19 -21.49 -33.54
C GLU A 369 15.37 -22.76 -33.86
N GLU A 370 15.64 -23.83 -33.12
CA GLU A 370 14.66 -24.89 -32.91
C GLU A 370 13.63 -24.28 -31.97
N ASP A 371 12.36 -24.30 -32.37
CA ASP A 371 11.24 -23.70 -31.64
C ASP A 371 11.21 -24.14 -30.16
N GLU A 372 11.88 -23.38 -29.29
CA GLU A 372 11.75 -23.50 -27.85
C GLU A 372 10.34 -23.02 -27.49
N GLY A 373 9.48 -23.96 -27.08
CA GLY A 373 8.14 -23.65 -26.59
C GLY A 373 8.18 -22.63 -25.45
N TRP A 374 7.06 -21.96 -25.22
CA TRP A 374 6.96 -20.91 -24.20
C TRP A 374 7.32 -21.49 -22.82
N LYS A 375 8.14 -20.75 -22.06
CA LYS A 375 8.51 -21.04 -20.67
C LYS A 375 8.35 -19.77 -19.85
N MET A 376 7.87 -19.92 -18.62
CA MET A 376 7.71 -18.82 -17.68
C MET A 376 9.08 -18.20 -17.33
N ALA A 377 9.16 -16.88 -17.26
CA ALA A 377 10.34 -16.20 -16.73
C ALA A 377 10.56 -16.54 -15.24
N PRO A 378 11.83 -16.59 -14.77
CA PRO A 378 12.11 -16.82 -13.36
C PRO A 378 11.50 -15.70 -12.50
N SER A 379 10.84 -16.09 -11.43
CA SER A 379 10.17 -15.17 -10.51
C SER A 379 11.12 -14.64 -9.43
N ASN A 380 10.94 -13.38 -9.02
CA ASN A 380 11.67 -12.81 -7.89
C ASN A 380 10.93 -13.00 -6.55
N PHE A 381 9.69 -13.49 -6.57
CA PHE A 381 8.80 -13.55 -5.40
C PHE A 381 8.53 -14.96 -4.87
N LEU A 382 8.82 -16.03 -5.62
CA LEU A 382 8.58 -17.40 -5.15
C LEU A 382 9.35 -17.70 -3.86
N SER A 383 10.60 -17.25 -3.72
CA SER A 383 11.38 -17.46 -2.49
C SER A 383 10.72 -16.82 -1.27
N ILE A 384 10.20 -15.60 -1.40
CA ILE A 384 9.52 -14.86 -0.32
C ILE A 384 8.25 -15.60 0.12
N MET A 385 7.51 -16.15 -0.84
CA MET A 385 6.27 -16.90 -0.57
C MET A 385 6.58 -18.26 0.09
N GLU A 386 7.64 -18.93 -0.33
CA GLU A 386 8.09 -20.20 0.26
C GLU A 386 8.64 -20.02 1.67
N GLU A 387 9.41 -18.95 1.92
CA GLU A 387 9.88 -18.55 3.25
C GLU A 387 8.70 -18.27 4.19
N GLY A 388 7.74 -17.43 3.77
CA GLY A 388 6.55 -17.13 4.55
C GLY A 388 5.67 -18.37 4.81
N SER A 389 5.56 -19.29 3.84
CA SER A 389 4.87 -20.58 4.04
C SER A 389 5.61 -21.48 5.03
N SER A 390 6.94 -21.49 4.98
CA SER A 390 7.76 -22.26 5.91
C SER A 390 7.66 -21.73 7.34
N GLN A 391 7.67 -20.41 7.52
CA GLN A 391 7.44 -19.77 8.81
C GLN A 391 6.06 -20.10 9.38
N TYR A 392 5.02 -20.06 8.53
CA TYR A 392 3.68 -20.47 8.94
C TYR A 392 3.63 -21.93 9.42
N LYS A 393 4.25 -22.84 8.67
CA LYS A 393 4.27 -24.28 9.02
C LYS A 393 5.03 -24.55 10.30
N ALA A 394 6.18 -23.88 10.49
CA ALA A 394 7.03 -24.06 11.66
C ALA A 394 6.37 -23.52 12.93
N VAL A 395 5.77 -22.33 12.88
CA VAL A 395 5.32 -21.61 14.08
C VAL A 395 3.81 -21.73 14.29
N TRP A 396 2.99 -21.61 13.25
CA TRP A 396 1.57 -21.30 13.39
C TRP A 396 0.60 -22.43 13.02
N GLN A 397 1.02 -23.41 12.21
CA GLN A 397 0.12 -24.46 11.68
C GLN A 397 -0.51 -25.35 12.77
N ASN A 398 0.23 -25.65 13.84
CA ASN A 398 -0.17 -26.61 14.88
C ASN A 398 -0.42 -25.96 16.25
N ARG A 399 -0.36 -24.63 16.36
CA ARG A 399 -0.64 -23.93 17.63
C ARG A 399 -2.16 -23.79 17.82
N ASP A 400 -2.67 -24.31 18.94
CA ASP A 400 -4.08 -24.14 19.33
C ASP A 400 -4.23 -22.91 20.23
N GLU A 401 -4.86 -21.87 19.69
CA GLU A 401 -5.02 -20.56 20.34
C GLU A 401 -6.45 -20.33 20.82
N GLY A 402 -7.19 -21.39 21.13
CA GLY A 402 -8.54 -21.27 21.72
C GLY A 402 -8.60 -20.42 22.99
N TRP A 403 -7.45 -20.15 23.63
CA TRP A 403 -7.31 -19.37 24.85
C TRP A 403 -6.98 -17.87 24.63
N ASP A 404 -6.47 -17.50 23.45
CA ASP A 404 -6.05 -16.12 23.16
C ASP A 404 -7.18 -15.31 22.51
N PHE A 405 -8.11 -14.87 23.37
CA PHE A 405 -9.24 -14.05 22.95
C PHE A 405 -8.87 -12.58 22.69
N LEU A 406 -7.76 -12.11 23.25
CA LEU A 406 -7.31 -10.72 23.18
C LEU A 406 -6.37 -10.48 22.00
N GLN A 407 -5.76 -11.53 21.44
CA GLN A 407 -4.79 -11.45 20.35
C GLN A 407 -3.55 -10.64 20.74
N ASP A 408 -3.11 -10.82 21.99
CA ASP A 408 -1.90 -10.20 22.51
C ASP A 408 -0.67 -10.86 21.87
N HIS A 409 0.46 -10.16 21.85
CA HIS A 409 1.69 -10.69 21.27
C HIS A 409 2.21 -11.87 22.06
N ASP A 410 2.81 -12.86 21.38
CA ASP A 410 3.57 -13.90 22.05
C ASP A 410 4.91 -13.33 22.55
N PRO A 411 5.09 -13.18 23.89
CA PRO A 411 6.28 -12.57 24.44
C PRO A 411 7.53 -13.45 24.22
N GLU A 412 7.39 -14.76 23.99
CA GLU A 412 8.56 -15.64 23.81
C GLU A 412 9.22 -15.40 22.45
N LEU A 413 8.42 -15.30 21.38
CA LEU A 413 8.92 -14.95 20.04
C LEU A 413 9.55 -13.56 19.99
N ILE A 414 8.95 -12.56 20.65
CA ILE A 414 9.56 -11.21 20.77
C ILE A 414 10.87 -11.30 21.55
N LYS A 415 10.91 -12.10 22.62
CA LYS A 415 12.11 -12.23 23.42
C LYS A 415 13.25 -12.84 22.64
N GLU A 416 13.00 -13.87 21.84
CA GLU A 416 14.03 -14.49 20.98
C GLU A 416 14.61 -13.49 19.98
N GLU A 417 13.75 -12.74 19.27
CA GLU A 417 14.20 -11.72 18.30
C GLU A 417 14.96 -10.57 18.99
N LYS A 418 14.46 -10.09 20.14
CA LYS A 418 15.11 -9.02 20.90
C LYS A 418 16.38 -9.49 21.63
N ARG A 419 16.54 -10.79 21.93
CA ARG A 419 17.79 -11.33 22.48
C ARG A 419 18.93 -11.15 21.49
N GLU A 420 18.71 -11.37 20.20
CA GLU A 420 19.75 -11.16 19.18
C GLU A 420 20.16 -9.68 19.11
N GLU A 421 19.20 -8.75 19.07
CA GLU A 421 19.50 -7.31 19.10
C GLU A 421 20.28 -6.90 20.37
N VAL A 422 19.85 -7.40 21.53
CA VAL A 422 20.50 -7.11 22.82
C VAL A 422 21.88 -7.75 22.88
N GLU A 423 22.06 -8.96 22.35
CA GLU A 423 23.35 -9.63 22.23
C GLU A 423 24.31 -8.83 21.35
N GLU A 424 23.87 -8.30 20.20
CA GLU A 424 24.70 -7.43 19.35
C GLU A 424 25.12 -6.14 20.06
N GLU A 425 24.18 -5.46 20.75
CA GLU A 425 24.48 -4.26 21.53
C GLU A 425 25.45 -4.52 22.69
N ILE A 426 25.31 -5.68 23.36
CA ILE A 426 26.21 -6.13 24.42
C ILE A 426 27.55 -6.56 23.83
N ARG A 427 27.57 -7.22 22.66
CA ARG A 427 28.79 -7.67 21.99
C ARG A 427 29.70 -6.51 21.63
N VAL A 428 29.16 -5.36 21.20
CA VAL A 428 29.96 -4.14 21.01
C VAL A 428 30.61 -3.66 22.32
N GLN A 429 29.88 -3.74 23.44
CA GLN A 429 30.41 -3.37 24.76
C GLN A 429 31.47 -4.37 25.25
N VAL A 430 31.23 -5.67 25.04
CA VAL A 430 32.18 -6.75 25.35
C VAL A 430 33.44 -6.59 24.51
N ASP A 431 33.32 -6.32 23.21
CA ASP A 431 34.47 -6.12 22.31
C ASP A 431 35.39 -5.00 22.80
N GLN A 432 34.81 -3.87 23.25
CA GLN A 432 35.58 -2.76 23.82
C GLN A 432 36.28 -3.15 25.13
N LEU A 433 35.60 -3.90 26.01
CA LEU A 433 36.16 -4.40 27.27
C LEU A 433 37.28 -5.43 27.04
N MET A 434 37.09 -6.33 26.08
CA MET A 434 38.03 -7.38 25.71
C MET A 434 39.29 -6.79 25.05
N GLN A 435 39.15 -5.74 24.23
CA GLN A 435 40.29 -4.98 23.70
C GLN A 435 41.15 -4.38 24.83
N GLN A 436 40.52 -3.78 25.85
CA GLN A 436 41.23 -3.24 27.02
C GLN A 436 41.89 -4.32 27.87
N LYS A 437 41.21 -5.46 28.09
CA LYS A 437 41.79 -6.62 28.78
C LYS A 437 43.02 -7.15 28.03
N LEU A 438 42.96 -7.26 26.71
CA LEU A 438 44.05 -7.76 25.88
C LEU A 438 45.25 -6.80 25.85
N GLU A 439 45.02 -5.48 25.84
CA GLU A 439 46.08 -4.48 26.02
C GLU A 439 46.77 -4.63 27.39
N ASN A 440 46.00 -4.79 28.46
CA ASN A 440 46.53 -4.99 29.81
C ASN A 440 47.30 -6.32 29.96
N LEU A 441 46.81 -7.40 29.35
CA LEU A 441 47.49 -8.70 29.34
C LEU A 441 48.80 -8.66 28.55
N ARG A 442 48.84 -7.94 27.42
CA ARG A 442 50.08 -7.69 26.68
C ARG A 442 51.09 -6.92 27.52
N LEU A 443 50.65 -5.90 28.25
CA LEU A 443 51.50 -5.13 29.17
C LEU A 443 52.03 -5.97 30.35
N ALA A 444 51.29 -7.00 30.78
CA ALA A 444 51.67 -7.87 31.88
C ALA A 444 52.59 -9.04 31.47
N VAL A 445 52.43 -9.57 30.24
CA VAL A 445 53.17 -10.74 29.74
C VAL A 445 54.43 -10.35 28.97
N ASP A 446 54.36 -9.35 28.11
CA ASP A 446 55.50 -8.78 27.40
C ASP A 446 55.99 -7.60 28.26
N GLY A 447 56.99 -7.80 29.11
CA GLY A 447 57.63 -6.73 29.92
C GLY A 447 58.36 -5.64 29.09
N GLU A 448 57.91 -5.38 27.86
CA GLU A 448 58.47 -4.43 26.93
C GLU A 448 57.58 -3.19 26.82
N LYS A 449 58.16 -2.04 27.20
CA LYS A 449 57.71 -0.74 26.70
C LYS A 449 57.89 -0.72 25.18
N SER A 450 56.89 -1.18 24.42
CA SER A 450 56.78 -0.78 23.03
C SER A 450 56.46 0.72 23.01
N GLY A 451 57.38 1.48 22.44
CA GLY A 451 57.40 2.93 22.51
C GLY A 451 56.10 3.53 21.99
N LYS A 452 55.50 4.42 22.78
CA LYS A 452 54.53 5.40 22.30
C LYS A 452 55.06 6.04 21.01
N PRO A 453 54.38 5.93 19.85
CA PRO A 453 54.48 7.01 18.89
C PRO A 453 53.76 8.20 19.53
N LYS A 454 54.47 9.31 19.67
CA LYS A 454 53.87 10.62 19.94
C LYS A 454 52.78 10.86 18.89
N LYS A 455 51.51 10.59 19.21
CA LYS A 455 50.40 11.29 18.56
C LYS A 455 50.53 12.74 19.01
N GLY A 456 51.17 13.55 18.16
CA GLY A 456 51.10 14.99 18.28
C GLY A 456 49.64 15.39 18.41
N ARG A 457 49.35 16.32 19.32
CA ARG A 457 48.15 17.13 19.28
C ARG A 457 48.04 17.72 17.86
N LYS A 458 47.29 17.06 16.98
CA LYS A 458 46.53 17.77 15.97
C LYS A 458 45.29 18.24 16.70
N SER A 459 45.26 19.53 16.97
CA SER A 459 44.05 20.27 17.25
C SER A 459 42.92 19.72 16.37
N GLU A 460 41.78 19.46 16.98
CA GLU A 460 40.51 19.51 16.29
C GLU A 460 40.44 20.88 15.61
N LYS A 461 40.81 20.93 14.33
CA LYS A 461 40.17 21.87 13.43
C LYS A 461 38.74 21.39 13.36
N VAL A 462 37.89 22.04 14.15
CA VAL A 462 36.51 22.31 13.78
C VAL A 462 36.54 22.70 12.31
N ILE A 463 36.15 21.77 11.43
CA ILE A 463 35.75 22.13 10.08
C ILE A 463 34.38 22.75 10.27
N THR A 464 34.36 24.03 10.65
CA THR A 464 33.35 24.93 10.14
C THR A 464 33.56 24.90 8.64
N ALA A 465 32.70 24.17 7.94
CA ALA A 465 32.58 24.29 6.50
C ALA A 465 32.11 25.72 6.20
N SER A 466 33.07 26.64 6.14
CA SER A 466 32.87 27.94 5.54
C SER A 466 32.59 27.69 4.05
N CYS A 467 31.34 27.87 3.64
CA CYS A 467 30.99 28.06 2.24
C CYS A 467 31.79 29.26 1.72
N LYS A 468 32.93 29.00 1.07
CA LYS A 468 33.58 29.98 0.21
C LYS A 468 33.16 29.74 -1.23
N ASN A 469 32.37 30.70 -1.69
CA ASN A 469 32.00 31.05 -3.05
C ASN A 469 32.84 30.37 -4.15
N SER A 470 32.19 29.44 -4.84
CA SER A 470 32.39 29.20 -6.26
C SER A 470 30.99 29.06 -6.88
N GLY A 471 30.68 29.96 -7.81
CA GLY A 471 29.34 30.09 -8.37
C GLY A 471 28.93 28.84 -9.14
N ASN A 472 28.07 28.03 -8.54
CA ASN A 472 27.23 27.08 -9.25
C ASN A 472 25.94 26.87 -8.45
N LEU A 473 24.83 27.31 -9.03
CA LEU A 473 23.47 27.28 -8.47
C LEU A 473 23.04 25.88 -7.98
N MET A 474 23.70 24.83 -8.46
CA MET A 474 23.38 23.43 -8.20
C MET A 474 23.87 22.92 -6.81
N MET A 475 24.92 23.51 -6.22
CA MET A 475 25.39 23.12 -4.87
C MET A 475 24.65 23.78 -3.72
N SER A 476 23.98 24.92 -3.95
CA SER A 476 23.18 25.60 -2.92
C SER A 476 21.97 24.77 -2.44
N LEU A 477 21.46 23.87 -3.29
CA LEU A 477 20.32 22.99 -2.97
C LEU A 477 20.68 21.83 -2.03
N VAL A 478 21.97 21.49 -1.91
CA VAL A 478 22.41 20.39 -1.04
C VAL A 478 22.38 20.80 0.43
N CYS A 479 22.63 22.09 0.73
CA CYS A 479 22.63 22.64 2.10
C CYS A 479 21.27 23.18 2.59
N ARG A 480 20.21 23.16 1.76
CA ARG A 480 18.86 23.55 2.18
C ARG A 480 18.12 22.39 2.85
N THR A 481 17.43 22.69 3.95
CA THR A 481 16.54 21.74 4.66
C THR A 481 15.36 21.34 3.79
N ILE A 482 14.88 20.10 3.96
CA ILE A 482 13.77 19.54 3.17
C ILE A 482 12.50 20.38 3.37
N ASP A 483 12.25 20.85 4.59
CA ASP A 483 11.07 21.66 4.93
C ASP A 483 11.05 23.00 4.19
N SER A 484 12.21 23.62 3.95
CA SER A 484 12.31 24.84 3.15
C SER A 484 11.97 24.57 1.68
N LEU A 485 12.46 23.46 1.12
CA LEU A 485 12.13 23.07 -0.25
C LEU A 485 10.66 22.68 -0.38
N TYR A 486 10.09 22.06 0.65
CA TYR A 486 8.68 21.68 0.70
C TYR A 486 7.79 22.93 0.67
N LYS A 487 8.08 23.92 1.53
CA LYS A 487 7.37 25.21 1.55
C LYS A 487 7.44 25.92 0.20
N GLU A 488 8.63 26.04 -0.39
CA GLU A 488 8.82 26.67 -1.71
C GLU A 488 7.97 26.00 -2.79
N LEU A 489 7.94 24.65 -2.83
CA LEU A 489 7.14 23.92 -3.81
C LEU A 489 5.63 24.05 -3.61
N VAL A 490 5.16 24.24 -2.36
CA VAL A 490 3.75 24.48 -2.05
C VAL A 490 3.35 25.91 -2.43
N GLU A 491 4.16 26.90 -2.09
CA GLU A 491 3.93 28.32 -2.43
C GLU A 491 3.86 28.52 -3.95
N GLU A 492 4.76 27.88 -4.69
CA GLU A 492 4.75 27.87 -6.16
C GLU A 492 3.65 26.96 -6.75
N GLY A 493 2.82 26.30 -5.93
CA GLY A 493 1.73 25.44 -6.39
C GLY A 493 2.19 24.22 -7.20
N VAL A 494 3.46 23.82 -7.07
CA VAL A 494 3.99 22.60 -7.67
C VAL A 494 3.58 21.39 -6.84
N LEU A 495 3.60 21.49 -5.51
CA LEU A 495 3.02 20.49 -4.62
C LEU A 495 1.56 20.89 -4.31
N ILE A 496 0.62 19.99 -4.60
CA ILE A 496 -0.82 20.26 -4.47
C ILE A 496 -1.47 19.25 -3.52
N LYS A 497 -2.43 19.72 -2.71
CA LYS A 497 -3.28 18.83 -1.91
C LYS A 497 -4.14 17.93 -2.82
N ALA A 498 -3.95 16.62 -2.73
CA ALA A 498 -4.77 15.66 -3.44
C ALA A 498 -6.23 15.71 -2.95
N LYS A 499 -7.19 15.54 -3.87
CA LYS A 499 -8.60 15.41 -3.49
C LYS A 499 -8.80 13.99 -2.93
N THR A 500 -9.49 13.87 -1.81
CA THR A 500 -9.82 12.58 -1.20
C THR A 500 -10.88 11.87 -2.04
N VAL A 501 -10.45 10.90 -2.85
CA VAL A 501 -11.30 10.07 -3.71
C VAL A 501 -10.79 8.65 -3.63
N ASN A 502 -11.67 7.68 -3.39
CA ASN A 502 -11.26 6.28 -3.37
C ASN A 502 -11.33 5.68 -4.78
N LEU A 503 -10.55 4.64 -5.06
CA LEU A 503 -10.62 3.96 -6.36
C LEU A 503 -12.01 3.31 -6.57
N ALA A 504 -12.65 2.86 -5.50
CA ALA A 504 -14.00 2.30 -5.52
C ALA A 504 -15.07 3.30 -6.00
N ASP A 505 -14.83 4.61 -5.88
CA ASP A 505 -15.74 5.66 -6.37
C ASP A 505 -15.68 5.80 -7.91
N TYR A 506 -14.66 5.21 -8.56
CA TYR A 506 -14.61 5.09 -10.02
C TYR A 506 -15.52 3.93 -10.47
N VAL A 507 -16.80 4.26 -10.70
CA VAL A 507 -17.85 3.30 -11.05
C VAL A 507 -17.68 2.77 -12.47
N GLY A 508 -17.68 1.44 -12.60
CA GLY A 508 -17.57 0.72 -13.86
C GLY A 508 -17.98 -0.75 -13.70
N GLU A 509 -18.58 -1.32 -14.73
CA GLU A 509 -19.00 -2.73 -14.75
C GLU A 509 -18.04 -3.56 -15.64
N TYR A 510 -17.99 -4.88 -15.39
CA TYR A 510 -17.19 -5.82 -16.17
C TYR A 510 -17.82 -6.11 -17.54
N SER A 511 -16.99 -6.37 -18.57
CA SER A 511 -17.47 -6.80 -19.88
C SER A 511 -17.67 -8.31 -19.90
N TYR A 512 -18.92 -8.77 -19.97
CA TYR A 512 -19.27 -10.20 -19.97
C TYR A 512 -19.20 -10.86 -21.36
N LEU A 513 -18.96 -10.09 -22.42
CA LEU A 513 -18.98 -10.55 -23.80
C LEU A 513 -17.60 -10.48 -24.48
N GLY A 514 -16.54 -10.16 -23.73
CA GLY A 514 -15.22 -9.89 -24.29
C GLY A 514 -14.65 -11.09 -25.04
N THR A 515 -14.72 -12.29 -24.46
CA THR A 515 -14.25 -13.53 -25.10
C THR A 515 -15.07 -13.87 -26.35
N THR A 516 -16.40 -13.73 -26.28
CA THR A 516 -17.30 -14.03 -27.40
C THR A 516 -17.08 -13.08 -28.58
N LEU A 517 -16.78 -11.81 -28.31
CA LEU A 517 -16.48 -10.83 -29.35
C LEU A 517 -15.15 -11.14 -30.05
N ARG A 518 -14.12 -11.52 -29.27
CA ARG A 518 -12.83 -11.97 -29.83
C ARG A 518 -12.96 -13.21 -30.70
N GLN A 519 -13.84 -14.15 -30.36
CA GLN A 519 -14.11 -15.33 -31.19
C GLN A 519 -14.72 -14.99 -32.56
N VAL A 520 -15.35 -13.81 -32.68
CA VAL A 520 -15.93 -13.28 -33.92
C VAL A 520 -14.98 -12.27 -34.59
N ASP A 521 -13.70 -12.26 -34.21
CA ASP A 521 -12.65 -11.36 -34.70
C ASP A 521 -12.94 -9.86 -34.46
N ILE A 522 -13.79 -9.54 -33.49
CA ILE A 522 -14.07 -8.16 -33.07
C ILE A 522 -13.32 -7.90 -31.77
N GLU A 523 -12.30 -7.03 -31.79
CA GLU A 523 -11.63 -6.63 -30.55
C GLU A 523 -12.58 -5.74 -29.72
N PRO A 524 -13.01 -6.20 -28.55
CA PRO A 524 -13.90 -5.42 -27.69
C PRO A 524 -13.19 -4.19 -27.12
N MET A 525 -13.94 -3.10 -27.00
CA MET A 525 -13.46 -1.93 -26.28
C MET A 525 -13.31 -2.25 -24.78
N PRO A 526 -12.26 -1.74 -24.12
CA PRO A 526 -12.03 -2.04 -22.71
C PRO A 526 -13.19 -1.55 -21.82
N SER A 527 -13.43 -2.24 -20.72
CA SER A 527 -14.42 -1.79 -19.74
C SER A 527 -13.79 -0.82 -18.74
N LEU A 528 -14.64 -0.06 -18.03
CA LEU A 528 -14.16 0.80 -16.95
C LEU A 528 -13.64 0.00 -15.75
N ALA A 529 -14.16 -1.21 -15.53
CA ALA A 529 -13.65 -2.13 -14.53
C ALA A 529 -12.21 -2.57 -14.84
N ASP A 530 -11.90 -2.82 -16.13
CA ASP A 530 -10.53 -3.17 -16.55
C ASP A 530 -9.56 -2.01 -16.31
N VAL A 531 -9.97 -0.78 -16.63
CA VAL A 531 -9.18 0.43 -16.34
C VAL A 531 -8.88 0.54 -14.85
N ARG A 532 -9.88 0.31 -14.00
CA ARG A 532 -9.74 0.32 -12.54
C ARG A 532 -8.74 -0.74 -12.07
N GLN A 533 -8.82 -1.95 -12.62
CA GLN A 533 -7.89 -3.04 -12.32
C GLN A 533 -6.45 -2.72 -12.75
N LEU A 534 -6.25 -2.16 -13.94
CA LEU A 534 -4.92 -1.76 -14.41
C LEU A 534 -4.29 -0.66 -13.55
N ILE A 535 -5.11 0.27 -13.05
CA ILE A 535 -4.64 1.34 -12.14
C ILE A 535 -4.26 0.77 -10.78
N ALA A 536 -5.01 -0.20 -10.27
CA ALA A 536 -4.60 -0.92 -9.07
C ALA A 536 -3.24 -1.63 -9.27
N LEU A 537 -3.08 -2.37 -10.37
CA LEU A 537 -1.87 -3.15 -10.69
C LEU A 537 -0.63 -2.27 -10.91
N TYR A 538 -0.71 -1.25 -11.75
CA TYR A 538 0.46 -0.47 -12.16
C TYR A 538 0.67 0.79 -11.33
N GLY A 539 -0.41 1.36 -10.77
CA GLY A 539 -0.37 2.60 -10.01
C GLY A 539 -0.26 2.38 -8.50
N ILE A 540 -1.15 1.56 -7.93
CA ILE A 540 -1.35 1.51 -6.47
C ILE A 540 -0.46 0.46 -5.81
N LEU A 541 -0.49 -0.79 -6.26
CA LEU A 541 0.22 -1.89 -5.60
C LEU A 541 1.75 -1.65 -5.52
N PRO A 542 2.44 -1.20 -6.58
CA PRO A 542 3.87 -0.93 -6.50
C PRO A 542 4.19 0.27 -5.63
N LEU A 543 3.33 1.31 -5.60
CA LEU A 543 3.56 2.46 -4.74
C LEU A 543 3.30 2.17 -3.25
N GLY A 544 2.39 1.24 -2.95
CA GLY A 544 2.00 0.90 -1.59
C GLY A 544 3.09 0.14 -0.80
N SER A 545 3.75 -0.85 -1.43
CA SER A 545 4.80 -1.64 -0.76
C SER A 545 6.18 -1.46 -1.40
N GLN A 546 7.19 -1.28 -0.55
CA GLN A 546 8.59 -1.12 -0.96
C GLN A 546 9.16 -2.39 -1.61
N THR A 547 8.90 -3.56 -1.03
CA THR A 547 9.40 -4.85 -1.50
C THR A 547 8.87 -5.16 -2.90
N VAL A 548 7.58 -4.89 -3.12
CA VAL A 548 6.92 -5.01 -4.42
C VAL A 548 7.54 -4.05 -5.42
N HIS A 549 7.69 -2.76 -5.07
CA HIS A 549 8.27 -1.75 -5.96
C HIS A 549 9.67 -2.11 -6.47
N GLU A 550 10.51 -2.65 -5.59
CA GLU A 550 11.90 -2.97 -5.90
C GLU A 550 12.05 -4.23 -6.77
N LYS A 551 11.28 -5.27 -6.47
CA LYS A 551 11.44 -6.61 -7.08
C LYS A 551 10.50 -6.87 -8.26
N ALA A 552 9.35 -6.18 -8.33
CA ALA A 552 8.35 -6.37 -9.37
C ALA A 552 8.74 -5.69 -10.68
N PRO A 553 8.03 -5.99 -11.79
CA PRO A 553 8.19 -5.26 -13.04
C PRO A 553 7.93 -3.75 -12.84
N LEU A 554 9.01 -2.98 -12.77
CA LEU A 554 8.95 -1.57 -12.39
C LEU A 554 8.32 -0.72 -13.50
N VAL A 555 7.16 -0.12 -13.21
CA VAL A 555 6.52 0.90 -14.05
C VAL A 555 6.85 2.27 -13.48
N LYS A 556 7.75 3.01 -14.13
CA LYS A 556 8.14 4.36 -13.68
C LYS A 556 7.20 5.45 -14.18
N ALA A 557 6.53 5.20 -15.30
CA ALA A 557 5.71 6.19 -15.99
C ALA A 557 4.46 5.55 -16.59
N LEU A 558 3.31 6.10 -16.20
CA LEU A 558 1.96 5.71 -16.64
C LEU A 558 1.31 6.87 -17.40
N LEU A 559 0.65 6.58 -18.52
CA LEU A 559 -0.15 7.55 -19.27
C LEU A 559 -1.61 7.12 -19.30
N LEU A 560 -2.50 8.01 -18.89
CA LEU A 560 -3.95 7.86 -19.02
C LEU A 560 -4.43 8.66 -20.23
N ALA A 561 -4.81 7.96 -21.30
CA ALA A 561 -5.30 8.54 -22.54
C ALA A 561 -6.80 8.26 -22.70
N GLY A 562 -7.57 9.22 -23.20
CA GLY A 562 -9.01 9.04 -23.45
C GLY A 562 -9.71 10.39 -23.64
N PRO A 563 -11.01 10.39 -23.96
CA PRO A 563 -11.75 11.63 -24.20
C PRO A 563 -11.82 12.50 -22.93
N THR A 564 -12.27 13.74 -23.10
CA THR A 564 -12.48 14.66 -21.97
C THR A 564 -13.66 14.17 -21.11
N GLY A 565 -13.57 14.34 -19.79
CA GLY A 565 -14.66 13.97 -18.89
C GLY A 565 -14.72 12.49 -18.45
N VAL A 566 -13.78 11.62 -18.86
CA VAL A 566 -13.76 10.21 -18.41
C VAL A 566 -13.14 9.97 -17.02
N GLY A 567 -12.86 11.02 -16.25
CA GLY A 567 -12.32 10.88 -14.90
C GLY A 567 -10.81 10.65 -14.79
N LYS A 568 -10.02 10.90 -15.85
CA LYS A 568 -8.54 10.81 -15.84
C LYS A 568 -7.88 11.47 -14.62
N LYS A 569 -8.29 12.70 -14.31
CA LYS A 569 -7.78 13.44 -13.14
C LYS A 569 -8.25 12.84 -11.80
N MET A 570 -9.46 12.28 -11.77
CA MET A 570 -10.00 11.60 -10.58
C MET A 570 -9.16 10.37 -10.23
N LEU A 571 -8.75 9.61 -11.24
CA LEU A 571 -7.90 8.42 -11.08
C LEU A 571 -6.51 8.77 -10.52
N VAL A 572 -5.89 9.88 -10.95
CA VAL A 572 -4.63 10.36 -10.36
C VAL A 572 -4.79 10.66 -8.88
N HIS A 573 -5.88 11.35 -8.49
CA HIS A 573 -6.17 11.63 -7.09
C HIS A 573 -6.51 10.35 -6.29
N ALA A 574 -7.14 9.36 -6.93
CA ALA A 574 -7.40 8.07 -6.32
C ALA A 574 -6.10 7.32 -6.00
N ILE A 575 -5.14 7.27 -6.94
CA ILE A 575 -3.81 6.68 -6.68
C ILE A 575 -3.16 7.35 -5.47
N CYS A 576 -3.21 8.68 -5.36
CA CYS A 576 -2.64 9.41 -4.22
C CYS A 576 -3.36 9.11 -2.90
N THR A 577 -4.69 8.99 -2.92
CA THR A 577 -5.51 8.72 -1.73
C THR A 577 -5.25 7.30 -1.20
N GLU A 578 -5.24 6.31 -2.10
CA GLU A 578 -5.09 4.89 -1.74
C GLU A 578 -3.66 4.52 -1.29
N THR A 579 -2.65 5.29 -1.73
CA THR A 579 -1.24 5.07 -1.36
C THR A 579 -0.72 6.05 -0.31
N GLY A 580 -1.48 7.10 0.03
CA GLY A 580 -1.00 8.20 0.87
C GLY A 580 0.13 9.02 0.22
N ALA A 581 0.21 9.05 -1.11
CA ALA A 581 1.31 9.68 -1.83
C ALA A 581 1.17 11.21 -1.98
N ASN A 582 2.30 11.91 -1.97
CA ASN A 582 2.36 13.34 -2.29
C ASN A 582 2.08 13.58 -3.78
N LEU A 583 1.34 14.64 -4.12
CA LEU A 583 0.99 14.96 -5.50
C LEU A 583 1.73 16.21 -6.02
N PHE A 584 2.66 16.02 -6.95
CA PHE A 584 3.35 17.10 -7.65
C PHE A 584 2.69 17.37 -9.00
N ASN A 585 2.26 18.60 -9.27
CA ASN A 585 1.66 19.00 -10.54
C ASN A 585 2.68 19.74 -11.42
N LEU A 586 3.19 19.04 -12.43
CA LEU A 586 4.09 19.55 -13.45
C LEU A 586 3.41 19.78 -14.80
N SER A 587 2.10 20.03 -14.79
CA SER A 587 1.36 20.42 -16.02
C SER A 587 1.97 21.67 -16.63
N ALA A 588 2.01 21.73 -17.97
CA ALA A 588 2.58 22.86 -18.67
C ALA A 588 1.96 24.20 -18.23
N SER A 589 0.64 24.23 -17.98
CA SER A 589 -0.09 25.42 -17.54
C SER A 589 0.32 25.90 -16.16
N ASN A 590 0.74 24.99 -15.28
CA ASN A 590 1.18 25.33 -13.93
C ASN A 590 2.62 25.88 -13.91
N ILE A 591 3.47 25.40 -14.83
CA ILE A 591 4.89 25.78 -14.93
C ILE A 591 5.09 27.04 -15.78
N ALA A 592 4.08 27.44 -16.55
CA ALA A 592 4.13 28.65 -17.38
C ALA A 592 4.55 29.88 -16.55
N GLY A 593 5.63 30.54 -16.96
CA GLY A 593 6.19 31.71 -16.26
C GLY A 593 7.00 31.40 -14.99
N LYS A 594 6.90 30.19 -14.41
CA LYS A 594 7.66 29.79 -13.23
C LYS A 594 9.07 29.32 -13.60
N TYR A 595 10.04 29.60 -12.72
CA TYR A 595 11.44 29.21 -12.84
C TYR A 595 12.04 29.45 -14.24
N PRO A 596 12.26 30.69 -14.72
CA PRO A 596 12.72 30.99 -16.08
C PRO A 596 14.12 30.43 -16.41
N GLY A 597 14.40 30.19 -17.71
CA GLY A 597 15.66 29.58 -18.20
C GLY A 597 15.82 28.05 -17.99
N GLN A 598 16.66 27.39 -18.79
CA GLN A 598 16.84 25.92 -18.68
C GLN A 598 17.35 25.49 -17.29
N ASN A 599 18.23 26.29 -16.68
CA ASN A 599 18.78 26.04 -15.36
C ASN A 599 17.72 26.11 -14.25
N GLY A 600 16.76 27.04 -14.36
CA GLY A 600 15.66 27.17 -13.40
C GLY A 600 14.75 25.95 -13.38
N LEU A 601 14.40 25.39 -14.54
CA LEU A 601 13.64 24.14 -14.60
C LEU A 601 14.41 22.94 -14.07
N GLN A 602 15.70 22.87 -14.38
CA GLN A 602 16.51 21.77 -13.86
C GLN A 602 16.61 21.84 -12.34
N MET A 603 16.70 23.06 -11.78
CA MET A 603 16.63 23.29 -10.34
C MET A 603 15.28 22.84 -9.75
N MET A 604 14.16 23.27 -10.33
CA MET A 604 12.81 22.88 -9.91
C MET A 604 12.64 21.36 -9.94
N LEU A 605 13.01 20.69 -11.04
CA LEU A 605 12.91 19.23 -11.15
C LEU A 605 13.83 18.51 -10.18
N HIS A 606 15.02 19.04 -9.90
CA HIS A 606 15.92 18.50 -8.89
C HIS A 606 15.33 18.66 -7.48
N MET A 607 14.68 19.79 -7.18
CA MET A 607 13.97 20.00 -5.91
C MET A 607 12.80 19.03 -5.77
N VAL A 608 11.95 18.93 -6.79
CA VAL A 608 10.83 17.97 -6.82
C VAL A 608 11.34 16.55 -6.62
N LEU A 609 12.42 16.16 -7.31
CA LEU A 609 13.03 14.84 -7.15
C LEU A 609 13.57 14.62 -5.72
N LYS A 610 14.25 15.62 -5.14
CA LYS A 610 14.80 15.53 -3.77
C LYS A 610 13.67 15.37 -2.75
N VAL A 611 12.61 16.17 -2.86
CA VAL A 611 11.45 16.11 -1.96
C VAL A 611 10.66 14.81 -2.16
N ALA A 612 10.39 14.41 -3.40
CA ALA A 612 9.66 13.17 -3.72
C ALA A 612 10.39 11.92 -3.23
N LYS A 613 11.73 11.88 -3.28
CA LYS A 613 12.52 10.76 -2.76
C LYS A 613 12.57 10.69 -1.23
N GLN A 614 12.49 11.83 -0.54
CA GLN A 614 12.53 11.86 0.92
C GLN A 614 11.15 11.64 1.54
N LEU A 615 10.09 12.12 0.88
CA LEU A 615 8.70 12.01 1.32
C LEU A 615 7.93 10.97 0.51
N GLN A 616 8.51 9.78 0.34
CA GLN A 616 7.87 8.67 -0.36
C GLN A 616 6.66 8.12 0.44
N PRO A 617 5.63 7.58 -0.24
CA PRO A 617 5.46 7.51 -1.69
C PRO A 617 5.08 8.86 -2.34
N SER A 618 5.37 9.04 -3.62
CA SER A 618 5.10 10.31 -4.33
C SER A 618 4.64 10.09 -5.77
N VAL A 619 3.66 10.88 -6.22
CA VAL A 619 3.13 10.88 -7.59
C VAL A 619 3.42 12.23 -8.25
N VAL A 620 4.08 12.17 -9.40
CA VAL A 620 4.32 13.35 -10.25
C VAL A 620 3.32 13.32 -11.39
N TRP A 621 2.39 14.26 -11.40
CA TRP A 621 1.34 14.38 -12.41
C TRP A 621 1.68 15.44 -13.46
N ILE A 622 1.56 15.08 -14.73
CA ILE A 622 1.61 16.01 -15.87
C ILE A 622 0.25 15.97 -16.57
N GLY A 623 -0.51 17.06 -16.44
CA GLY A 623 -1.75 17.28 -17.16
C GLY A 623 -1.51 17.77 -18.59
N ASP A 624 -2.44 17.42 -19.49
CA ASP A 624 -2.40 17.72 -20.93
C ASP A 624 -1.02 17.45 -21.53
N THR A 625 -0.52 16.23 -21.35
CA THR A 625 0.85 15.86 -21.74
C THR A 625 1.13 16.09 -23.22
N GLU A 626 0.11 16.07 -24.07
CA GLU A 626 0.19 16.45 -25.47
C GLU A 626 0.88 17.81 -25.68
N LYS A 627 0.64 18.77 -24.78
CA LYS A 627 1.22 20.11 -24.83
C LYS A 627 2.75 20.07 -24.72
N THR A 628 3.25 19.22 -23.83
CA THR A 628 4.69 19.05 -23.63
C THR A 628 5.38 18.45 -24.85
N PHE A 629 4.66 17.66 -25.64
CA PHE A 629 5.20 16.89 -26.76
C PHE A 629 4.63 17.32 -28.13
N TYR A 630 4.04 18.52 -28.27
CA TYR A 630 3.39 18.94 -29.51
C TYR A 630 4.24 18.72 -30.77
N LYS A 631 3.62 18.28 -31.87
CA LYS A 631 4.27 18.29 -33.19
C LYS A 631 4.60 19.74 -33.60
N ALA A 632 3.57 20.58 -33.68
CA ALA A 632 3.67 22.02 -33.87
C ALA A 632 2.95 22.73 -32.72
N VAL A 633 3.55 23.79 -32.16
CA VAL A 633 2.93 24.53 -31.05
C VAL A 633 1.88 25.47 -31.63
N PRO A 634 0.61 25.43 -31.18
CA PRO A 634 -0.39 26.41 -31.58
C PRO A 634 0.06 27.83 -31.19
N LYS A 635 -0.13 28.83 -32.08
CA LYS A 635 0.27 30.23 -31.85
C LYS A 635 -0.30 30.82 -30.55
N ALA A 636 -1.49 30.39 -30.16
CA ALA A 636 -2.15 30.83 -28.92
C ALA A 636 -1.42 30.34 -27.64
N GLU A 637 -0.70 29.22 -27.72
CA GLU A 637 -0.02 28.59 -26.57
C GLU A 637 1.51 28.83 -26.59
N GLU A 638 2.02 29.58 -27.56
CA GLU A 638 3.46 29.80 -27.75
C GLU A 638 4.09 30.59 -26.60
N GLN A 639 3.37 31.59 -26.06
CA GLN A 639 3.81 32.35 -24.88
C GLN A 639 4.04 31.46 -23.64
N MET A 640 3.36 30.32 -23.58
CA MET A 640 3.43 29.37 -22.46
C MET A 640 4.72 28.52 -22.48
N ASN A 641 5.44 28.48 -23.61
CA ASN A 641 6.61 27.62 -23.84
C ASN A 641 6.39 26.15 -23.42
N PRO A 642 5.40 25.44 -23.98
CA PRO A 642 4.96 24.15 -23.44
C PRO A 642 5.97 23.00 -23.63
N LYS A 643 6.84 23.07 -24.65
CA LYS A 643 7.87 22.04 -24.97
C LYS A 643 9.08 22.01 -24.00
N ARG A 644 9.10 22.88 -23.00
CA ARG A 644 10.29 23.11 -22.15
C ARG A 644 10.70 21.89 -21.33
N LEU A 645 9.76 21.02 -20.98
CA LEU A 645 9.99 19.80 -20.21
C LEU A 645 10.42 18.59 -21.06
N GLU A 646 10.17 18.60 -22.37
CA GLU A 646 10.36 17.45 -23.27
C GLU A 646 11.75 16.81 -23.14
N LYS A 647 12.79 17.64 -23.11
CA LYS A 647 14.20 17.18 -23.04
C LYS A 647 14.64 16.75 -21.63
N ILE A 648 13.92 17.16 -20.58
CA ILE A 648 14.32 16.92 -19.19
C ILE A 648 13.61 15.69 -18.60
N LEU A 649 12.38 15.40 -19.01
CA LEU A 649 11.63 14.23 -18.52
C LEU A 649 12.37 12.89 -18.69
N PRO A 650 13.04 12.60 -19.83
CA PRO A 650 13.84 11.38 -19.95
C PRO A 650 15.02 11.33 -18.97
N LYS A 651 15.60 12.48 -18.60
CA LYS A 651 16.68 12.55 -17.59
C LYS A 651 16.12 12.32 -16.20
N PHE A 652 14.94 12.88 -15.91
CA PHE A 652 14.21 12.67 -14.66
C PHE A 652 13.92 11.18 -14.43
N LEU A 653 13.36 10.47 -15.42
CA LEU A 653 13.06 9.04 -15.31
C LEU A 653 14.31 8.16 -15.13
N LYS A 654 15.44 8.56 -15.72
CA LYS A 654 16.73 7.87 -15.52
C LYS A 654 17.32 8.08 -14.13
N ALA A 655 16.99 9.19 -13.47
CA ALA A 655 17.46 9.50 -12.11
C ALA A 655 16.70 8.74 -11.01
N LEU A 656 15.55 8.14 -11.34
CA LEU A 656 14.77 7.28 -10.46
C LEU A 656 15.36 5.86 -10.42
N LYS A 657 15.77 5.41 -9.24
CA LYS A 657 16.23 4.04 -8.97
C LYS A 657 15.04 3.14 -8.65
N ALA A 658 15.26 1.82 -8.64
CA ALA A 658 14.21 0.84 -8.28
C ALA A 658 13.72 0.99 -6.83
N GLN A 659 14.54 1.53 -5.94
CA GLN A 659 14.18 1.80 -4.55
C GLN A 659 13.35 3.08 -4.36
N ASP A 660 13.30 3.97 -5.37
CA ASP A 660 12.58 5.24 -5.25
C ASP A 660 11.09 5.04 -5.61
N ARG A 661 10.18 5.04 -4.63
CA ARG A 661 8.71 4.96 -4.81
C ARG A 661 8.12 6.27 -5.35
N VAL A 662 8.45 6.57 -6.60
CA VAL A 662 7.97 7.75 -7.33
C VAL A 662 7.40 7.32 -8.67
N LEU A 663 6.13 7.65 -8.91
CA LEU A 663 5.42 7.35 -10.16
C LEU A 663 5.15 8.63 -10.95
N LEU A 664 5.53 8.65 -12.23
CA LEU A 664 5.13 9.70 -13.17
C LEU A 664 3.80 9.33 -13.82
N VAL A 665 2.76 10.13 -13.63
CA VAL A 665 1.44 9.93 -14.27
C VAL A 665 1.13 11.06 -15.23
N GLY A 666 0.99 10.72 -16.51
CA GLY A 666 0.52 11.63 -17.55
C GLY A 666 -0.98 11.49 -17.78
N THR A 667 -1.67 12.60 -18.06
CA THR A 667 -3.06 12.55 -18.56
C THR A 667 -3.16 13.31 -19.87
N THR A 668 -3.78 12.71 -20.89
CA THR A 668 -3.95 13.33 -22.22
C THR A 668 -5.36 13.18 -22.75
N SER A 669 -5.88 14.21 -23.41
CA SER A 669 -7.14 14.17 -24.18
C SER A 669 -6.91 14.06 -25.68
N ARG A 670 -5.74 14.44 -26.17
CA ARG A 670 -5.42 14.44 -27.59
C ARG A 670 -4.03 13.87 -27.82
N PRO A 671 -3.84 12.56 -27.64
CA PRO A 671 -2.53 11.93 -27.81
C PRO A 671 -1.98 12.10 -29.25
N PHE A 672 -2.85 12.27 -30.25
CA PHE A 672 -2.50 12.44 -31.65
C PHE A 672 -1.80 13.78 -31.98
N ASP A 673 -1.96 14.81 -31.15
CA ASP A 673 -1.29 16.10 -31.30
C ASP A 673 0.18 16.03 -30.84
N ALA A 674 0.52 15.01 -30.06
CA ALA A 674 1.88 14.76 -29.56
C ALA A 674 2.77 14.06 -30.59
N ASN A 675 4.07 14.32 -30.53
CA ASN A 675 5.07 13.57 -31.24
C ASN A 675 5.27 12.19 -30.58
N LEU A 676 4.82 11.13 -31.25
CA LEU A 676 4.75 9.78 -30.70
C LEU A 676 6.11 9.23 -30.21
N LYS A 677 7.21 9.52 -30.93
CA LYS A 677 8.53 8.97 -30.58
C LYS A 677 9.03 9.40 -29.18
N PRO A 678 9.15 10.71 -28.87
CA PRO A 678 9.54 11.14 -27.52
C PRO A 678 8.45 10.84 -26.49
N PHE A 679 7.17 10.84 -26.88
CA PHE A 679 6.04 10.57 -26.01
C PHE A 679 6.03 9.13 -25.46
N CYS A 680 6.07 8.12 -26.33
CA CYS A 680 6.12 6.71 -25.94
C CYS A 680 7.46 6.30 -25.29
N LYS A 681 8.52 7.09 -25.49
CA LYS A 681 9.80 6.86 -24.79
C LYS A 681 9.74 7.24 -23.31
N VAL A 682 8.90 8.20 -22.95
CA VAL A 682 8.72 8.64 -21.56
C VAL A 682 7.69 7.78 -20.86
N TYR A 683 6.53 7.56 -21.48
CA TYR A 683 5.45 6.77 -20.89
C TYR A 683 5.55 5.31 -21.30
N GLN A 684 6.00 4.46 -20.37
CA GLN A 684 6.22 3.03 -20.60
C GLN A 684 4.91 2.26 -20.71
N LYS A 685 3.90 2.67 -19.93
CA LYS A 685 2.57 2.06 -19.92
C LYS A 685 1.53 3.10 -20.31
N ILE A 686 0.73 2.77 -21.31
CA ILE A 686 -0.34 3.64 -21.83
C ILE A 686 -1.67 2.90 -21.62
N ILE A 687 -2.54 3.47 -20.80
CA ILE A 687 -3.89 2.97 -20.55
C ILE A 687 -4.87 3.83 -21.32
N LEU A 688 -5.58 3.20 -22.25
CA LEU A 688 -6.72 3.80 -22.92
C LEU A 688 -7.95 3.72 -22.00
N ILE A 689 -8.57 4.86 -21.74
CA ILE A 689 -9.79 4.98 -20.96
C ILE A 689 -10.92 5.31 -21.95
N PRO A 690 -11.80 4.34 -22.23
CA PRO A 690 -12.88 4.55 -23.17
C PRO A 690 -14.05 5.28 -22.50
N ARG A 691 -15.02 5.64 -23.34
CA ARG A 691 -16.35 6.04 -22.88
C ARG A 691 -17.05 4.87 -22.16
N PRO A 692 -17.96 5.15 -21.22
CA PRO A 692 -18.66 4.11 -20.48
C PRO A 692 -19.53 3.27 -21.44
N ASP A 693 -19.48 1.95 -21.31
CA ASP A 693 -20.36 1.01 -21.99
C ASP A 693 -21.78 1.04 -21.38
N TYR A 694 -22.74 0.34 -22.00
CA TYR A 694 -24.13 0.36 -21.53
C TYR A 694 -24.27 -0.09 -20.07
N ALA A 695 -23.56 -1.14 -19.66
CA ALA A 695 -23.64 -1.66 -18.30
C ALA A 695 -23.03 -0.66 -17.31
N SER A 696 -21.85 -0.10 -17.60
CA SER A 696 -21.27 0.96 -16.76
C SER A 696 -22.16 2.20 -16.69
N ARG A 697 -22.78 2.64 -17.80
CA ARG A 697 -23.70 3.80 -17.78
C ARG A 697 -24.90 3.55 -16.88
N PHE A 698 -25.49 2.36 -16.93
CA PHE A 698 -26.61 1.98 -16.07
C PHE A 698 -26.24 2.08 -14.59
N VAL A 699 -25.10 1.50 -14.19
CA VAL A 699 -24.61 1.55 -12.81
C VAL A 699 -24.26 2.99 -12.41
N LEU A 700 -23.64 3.76 -13.31
CA LEU A 700 -23.24 5.14 -13.06
C LEU A 700 -24.43 6.06 -12.82
N TRP A 701 -25.48 6.00 -13.67
CA TRP A 701 -26.71 6.76 -13.45
C TRP A 701 -27.33 6.42 -12.10
N LYS A 702 -27.44 5.13 -11.77
CA LYS A 702 -27.96 4.66 -10.48
C LYS A 702 -27.13 5.22 -9.31
N HIS A 703 -25.81 5.11 -9.40
CA HIS A 703 -24.90 5.51 -8.33
C HIS A 703 -24.90 7.03 -8.11
N VAL A 704 -24.75 7.82 -9.17
CA VAL A 704 -24.63 9.28 -9.10
C VAL A 704 -25.94 9.94 -8.66
N ILE A 705 -27.10 9.41 -9.08
CA ILE A 705 -28.40 9.91 -8.60
C ILE A 705 -28.55 9.67 -7.09
N LEU A 706 -28.21 8.47 -6.60
CA LEU A 706 -28.30 8.14 -5.18
C LEU A 706 -27.31 8.96 -4.33
N GLN A 707 -26.08 9.17 -4.81
CA GLN A 707 -25.07 9.99 -4.12
C GLN A 707 -25.53 11.44 -3.94
N ASN A 708 -26.24 11.99 -4.93
CA ASN A 708 -26.75 13.37 -4.89
C ASN A 708 -28.13 13.49 -4.21
N GLY A 709 -28.58 12.47 -3.47
CA GLY A 709 -29.82 12.49 -2.69
C GLY A 709 -31.10 12.20 -3.49
N GLY A 710 -30.96 11.76 -4.74
CA GLY A 710 -32.09 11.32 -5.56
C GLY A 710 -32.62 9.95 -5.15
N VAL A 711 -33.94 9.80 -5.18
CA VAL A 711 -34.67 8.55 -4.95
C VAL A 711 -35.07 7.94 -6.29
N ILE A 712 -34.63 6.71 -6.53
CA ILE A 712 -35.00 5.95 -7.72
C ILE A 712 -36.37 5.33 -7.48
N THR A 713 -37.35 5.74 -8.28
CA THR A 713 -38.73 5.22 -8.28
C THR A 713 -38.98 4.48 -9.59
N ASN A 714 -40.01 3.62 -9.66
CA ASN A 714 -40.39 2.92 -10.90
C ASN A 714 -40.70 3.85 -12.09
N LEU A 715 -40.96 5.14 -11.82
CA LEU A 715 -41.18 6.16 -12.85
C LEU A 715 -39.88 6.65 -13.52
N LEU A 716 -38.72 6.37 -12.93
CA LEU A 716 -37.41 6.70 -13.46
C LEU A 716 -36.81 5.46 -14.09
N ASP A 717 -36.91 5.37 -15.42
CA ASP A 717 -36.28 4.28 -16.16
C ASP A 717 -34.81 4.62 -16.46
N ILE A 718 -33.93 3.98 -15.68
CA ILE A 718 -32.47 4.12 -15.81
C ILE A 718 -31.95 3.39 -17.05
N SER A 719 -32.58 2.29 -17.45
CA SER A 719 -32.19 1.55 -18.65
C SER A 719 -32.41 2.39 -19.90
N CYS A 720 -33.52 3.12 -19.98
CA CYS A 720 -33.75 4.12 -21.03
C CYS A 720 -32.70 5.23 -21.01
N LEU A 721 -32.37 5.79 -19.84
CA LEU A 721 -31.32 6.82 -19.73
C LEU A 721 -29.97 6.29 -20.23
N ALA A 722 -29.59 5.07 -19.85
CA ALA A 722 -28.33 4.46 -20.25
C ALA A 722 -28.25 4.18 -21.77
N LYS A 723 -29.39 3.88 -22.42
CA LYS A 723 -29.47 3.73 -23.88
C LYS A 723 -29.34 5.07 -24.60
N VAL A 724 -30.05 6.11 -24.13
CA VAL A 724 -30.00 7.43 -24.77
C VAL A 724 -28.66 8.13 -24.52
N SER A 725 -28.04 7.92 -23.36
CA SER A 725 -26.75 8.51 -23.04
C SER A 725 -25.56 7.81 -23.74
N ASP A 726 -25.80 7.12 -24.87
CA ASP A 726 -24.71 6.58 -25.68
C ASP A 726 -23.91 7.72 -26.32
N GLY A 727 -22.58 7.61 -26.29
CA GLY A 727 -21.66 8.68 -26.71
C GLY A 727 -21.32 9.72 -25.64
N PHE A 728 -21.97 9.72 -24.47
CA PHE A 728 -21.65 10.63 -23.38
C PHE A 728 -20.63 10.04 -22.39
N THR A 729 -19.78 10.90 -21.81
CA THR A 729 -18.80 10.51 -20.81
C THR A 729 -19.37 10.57 -19.38
N GLN A 730 -18.66 9.97 -18.44
CA GLN A 730 -18.98 9.98 -17.00
C GLN A 730 -19.16 11.42 -16.48
N GLY A 731 -18.29 12.33 -16.92
CA GLY A 731 -18.33 13.74 -16.57
C GLY A 731 -19.62 14.43 -17.05
N HIS A 732 -20.07 14.13 -18.28
CA HIS A 732 -21.35 14.65 -18.78
C HIS A 732 -22.53 14.15 -17.94
N ILE A 733 -22.54 12.86 -17.59
CA ILE A 733 -23.61 12.28 -16.74
C ILE A 733 -23.62 12.96 -15.36
N VAL A 734 -22.46 13.12 -14.72
CA VAL A 734 -22.36 13.80 -13.42
C VAL A 734 -22.85 15.25 -13.49
N GLN A 735 -22.46 16.00 -14.52
CA GLN A 735 -22.92 17.37 -14.72
C GLN A 735 -24.44 17.45 -14.94
N VAL A 736 -25.00 16.53 -15.73
CA VAL A 736 -26.46 16.45 -15.95
C VAL A 736 -27.20 16.15 -14.66
N VAL A 737 -26.73 15.19 -13.86
CA VAL A 737 -27.36 14.87 -12.57
C VAL A 737 -27.29 16.06 -11.61
N GLN A 738 -26.13 16.73 -11.52
CA GLN A 738 -25.97 17.92 -10.68
C GLN A 738 -26.86 19.09 -11.13
N ALA A 739 -27.04 19.28 -12.43
CA ALA A 739 -27.92 20.31 -12.97
C ALA A 739 -29.41 20.04 -12.67
N VAL A 740 -29.83 18.77 -12.71
CA VAL A 740 -31.22 18.38 -12.44
C VAL A 740 -31.50 18.34 -10.93
N LEU A 741 -30.62 17.72 -10.14
CA LEU A 741 -30.76 17.55 -8.68
C LEU A 741 -30.26 18.79 -7.91
N SER A 742 -30.83 19.96 -8.24
CA SER A 742 -30.66 21.16 -7.43
C SER A 742 -31.33 21.01 -6.05
N GLU A 743 -30.88 21.79 -5.06
CA GLU A 743 -31.45 21.75 -3.70
C GLU A 743 -32.98 21.93 -3.70
N LEU A 744 -33.48 22.83 -4.55
CA LEU A 744 -34.92 23.04 -4.73
C LEU A 744 -35.62 21.81 -5.31
N ARG A 745 -34.99 21.13 -6.29
CA ARG A 745 -35.57 19.92 -6.89
C ARG A 745 -35.67 18.80 -5.88
N LEU A 746 -34.64 18.62 -5.04
CA LEU A 746 -34.61 17.61 -3.97
C LEU A 746 -35.77 17.80 -2.98
N LEU A 747 -36.07 19.04 -2.57
CA LEU A 747 -37.22 19.32 -1.69
C LEU A 747 -38.56 18.95 -2.32
N GLN A 748 -38.70 19.15 -3.64
CA GLN A 748 -39.91 18.83 -4.38
C GLN A 748 -40.11 17.34 -4.65
N MET A 749 -39.07 16.51 -4.47
CA MET A 749 -39.12 15.07 -4.77
C MET A 749 -40.20 14.32 -4.01
N THR A 750 -40.50 14.76 -2.78
CA THR A 750 -41.57 14.19 -1.94
C THR A 750 -42.95 14.30 -2.58
N ARG A 751 -43.19 15.35 -3.37
CA ARG A 751 -44.47 15.60 -4.06
C ARG A 751 -44.43 15.22 -5.53
N LYS A 752 -43.28 15.40 -6.18
CA LYS A 752 -43.06 15.15 -7.61
C LYS A 752 -41.85 14.24 -7.78
N PRO A 753 -42.05 12.92 -7.97
CA PRO A 753 -40.95 11.98 -8.17
C PRO A 753 -40.14 12.34 -9.42
N LEU A 754 -38.88 11.88 -9.47
CA LEU A 754 -38.00 12.09 -10.61
C LEU A 754 -38.51 11.34 -11.84
N ARG A 755 -38.42 11.98 -13.01
CA ARG A 755 -38.77 11.40 -14.30
C ARG A 755 -37.59 11.42 -15.25
N THR A 756 -37.52 10.42 -16.13
CA THR A 756 -36.49 10.29 -17.18
C THR A 756 -36.38 11.55 -18.05
N ALA A 757 -37.52 12.19 -18.39
CA ALA A 757 -37.55 13.37 -19.25
C ALA A 757 -36.77 14.59 -18.72
N GLU A 758 -36.63 14.73 -17.39
CA GLU A 758 -35.91 15.85 -16.79
C GLU A 758 -34.40 15.79 -17.06
N PHE A 759 -33.86 14.58 -17.15
CA PHE A 759 -32.45 14.37 -17.48
C PHE A 759 -32.19 14.55 -18.99
N MET A 760 -33.16 14.18 -19.83
CA MET A 760 -33.06 14.29 -21.28
C MET A 760 -32.85 15.74 -21.76
N THR A 761 -33.56 16.69 -21.17
CA THR A 761 -33.43 18.11 -21.53
C THR A 761 -32.05 18.67 -21.22
N SER A 762 -31.44 18.19 -20.13
CA SER A 762 -30.10 18.61 -19.72
C SER A 762 -29.02 17.87 -20.51
N LEU A 763 -29.25 16.60 -20.84
CA LEU A 763 -28.36 15.79 -21.69
C LEU A 763 -28.25 16.39 -23.11
N ALA A 764 -29.37 16.84 -23.69
CA ALA A 764 -29.41 17.42 -25.03
C ALA A 764 -28.63 18.75 -25.17
N ARG A 765 -28.22 19.37 -24.05
CA ARG A 765 -27.38 20.58 -24.05
C ARG A 765 -25.88 20.27 -24.09
N GLN A 766 -25.50 19.02 -23.89
CA GLN A 766 -24.10 18.59 -23.85
C GLN A 766 -23.72 17.99 -25.21
N ASP A 767 -22.47 18.20 -25.62
CA ASP A 767 -21.95 17.60 -26.84
C ASP A 767 -21.50 16.15 -26.58
N PRO A 768 -21.94 15.16 -27.39
CA PRO A 768 -21.44 13.80 -27.28
C PRO A 768 -20.02 13.68 -27.85
N VAL A 769 -19.31 12.62 -27.45
CA VAL A 769 -18.05 12.24 -28.11
C VAL A 769 -18.39 11.66 -29.47
N TYR A 770 -17.86 12.28 -30.53
CA TYR A 770 -18.14 11.87 -31.90
C TYR A 770 -17.38 10.58 -32.26
N LYS A 771 -17.96 9.79 -33.17
CA LYS A 771 -17.34 8.53 -33.63
C LYS A 771 -15.96 8.72 -34.23
N GLU A 772 -15.75 9.82 -34.95
CA GLU A 772 -14.46 10.17 -35.54
C GLU A 772 -13.38 10.32 -34.45
N GLU A 773 -13.70 10.98 -33.34
CA GLU A 773 -12.78 11.10 -32.21
C GLU A 773 -12.47 9.72 -31.61
N GLU A 774 -13.48 8.85 -31.48
CA GLU A 774 -13.32 7.48 -30.98
C GLU A 774 -12.42 6.63 -31.89
N GLU A 775 -12.58 6.73 -33.21
CA GLU A 775 -11.73 6.04 -34.19
C GLU A 775 -10.28 6.53 -34.15
N THR A 776 -10.03 7.80 -33.81
CA THR A 776 -8.64 8.29 -33.66
C THR A 776 -7.92 7.78 -32.42
N PHE A 777 -8.66 7.29 -31.42
CA PHE A 777 -8.09 6.67 -30.23
C PHE A 777 -7.80 5.19 -30.38
N LYS A 778 -8.53 4.51 -31.28
CA LYS A 778 -8.27 3.12 -31.68
C LYS A 778 -7.02 3.08 -32.55
#